data_AF-A0A1G5FAY0-F1
#
_entry.id   AF-A0A1G5FAY0-F1
#
_cell.length_a   1.000
_cell.length_b   1.000
_cell.length_c   1.000
_cell.angle_alpha   90.00
_cell.angle_beta   90.00
_cell.angle_gamma   90.00
#
_symmetry.space_group_name_H-M   'P 1'
#
loop_
_entity.id
_entity.type
_entity.pdbx_description
1 polymer ?
#
loop_
_entity_poly.entity_id
_entity_poly.type
_entity_poly.pdbx_seq_one_letter_code
_entity_poly.pdbx_strand_id
1 'polypeptide(L)'
;MAKARFRYNCMRKNFRQASRLIALVACLAFLCALLPALVSYAGVPEKKKVRVGWYESTYCYYDANGKRNGLAYEYQQRIAAYSNWEYEYVEGNWDELYHMLENGEIDLLSDVSYKRERAGQVLFPSMPMGSETYYMYIVAGNTKLDPSDISTFENATIGAVPNSVPKELLERWAQDNGLTIEIPDLSGYSIKESFDKLKNGELDAYIYYDAMGNDEVCLPVFNIGESDYYFAVNKERPDLLNDLNQAILRIRNEDPHYNQRLYERYIFPVSTSTFLTESELRWLQDNGPIRIGYRDDYLPFCTQKDGELYGAFADYIKYAGTCMKNGHIAFEPVAYETTEDALNGLKNGEVDAVFPLFLSPSDCDETDILLTNPIMRTEVYATVGDRAKDIFSSDDTRVALLKGNINFDSFVKEKFPKWKITYYDTLEECYKSTVDGNTDCAMVASYRLNRTETLRRRYNLSLRTTAHDVLFSIGVNRDDIDLFSILNKTANVGTEDKVEGYFYKYYAGEEKITFRDFLKDNYKSVLLVLAVVLLVILILLLLALRSDKRANERQELISETEHDPVTGLYTRNYFFAYADRMFKEHPAEKRDAIVLNVEQFHMINALYGWEFGDKVLKTIGDEITAFLRENDGIACRAMADRFNIYCRHSDDYQVLFDRTQKKLDNIAENVVILLRMGVMPWQEDIGPVQLLDRARTACAMTKDGHHSRLMVFSEEMRKKELEEQKLLNDIRRGLENHEFKVYYQPKYDIQVDPPVLKSAEALIRWEHSELGMISPGVFINLFEKNNLIGLLDKYVWSEVARQIAAWKEKYGVSYPISVNLSRIDVFDPELEVVLDKITQDNGLSRDLLHLELTESAYTGNKDQIIKVIGSLRDKGYIIEMDDFGTGYSSLNMLTSMPIDILKLDMGFIRNIGKEEKDSRMVELILDIARNLKLTVVAEGVETKVQLDFLKERGCDLVQGYYFSQALPADEFEKKAFI
;
A
#
# COMPACT_ATOMS: atom_id res chain seq x y z
N MET A 1 -5.46 -54.91 -43.79
CA MET A 1 -4.70 -53.71 -44.25
C MET A 1 -5.31 -52.34 -43.87
N ALA A 2 -6.49 -52.24 -43.24
CA ALA A 2 -7.07 -50.94 -42.84
C ALA A 2 -6.60 -50.39 -41.48
N LYS A 3 -6.11 -51.23 -40.55
CA LYS A 3 -5.62 -50.79 -39.22
C LYS A 3 -4.18 -50.24 -39.20
N ALA A 4 -3.40 -50.46 -40.25
CA ALA A 4 -2.02 -49.93 -40.35
C ALA A 4 -1.97 -48.50 -40.93
N ARG A 5 -2.97 -48.08 -41.73
CA ARG A 5 -3.03 -46.72 -42.30
C ARG A 5 -3.51 -45.64 -41.32
N PHE A 6 -4.25 -46.01 -40.27
CA PHE A 6 -4.76 -45.04 -39.29
C PHE A 6 -3.70 -44.64 -38.24
N ARG A 7 -2.83 -45.57 -37.83
CA ARG A 7 -1.72 -45.28 -36.90
C ARG A 7 -0.60 -44.44 -37.55
N TYR A 8 -0.41 -44.52 -38.87
CA TYR A 8 0.61 -43.73 -39.58
C TYR A 8 0.20 -42.25 -39.78
N ASN A 9 -1.10 -41.96 -39.93
CA ASN A 9 -1.59 -40.58 -40.13
C ASN A 9 -1.75 -39.79 -38.81
N CYS A 10 -1.90 -40.45 -37.67
CA CYS A 10 -2.01 -39.77 -36.37
C CYS A 10 -0.64 -39.32 -35.82
N MET A 11 0.44 -40.07 -36.11
CA MET A 11 1.80 -39.67 -35.74
C MET A 11 2.35 -38.49 -36.56
N ARG A 12 1.88 -38.30 -37.80
CA ARG A 12 2.38 -37.22 -38.70
C ARG A 12 1.82 -35.83 -38.37
N LYS A 13 0.72 -35.74 -37.62
CA LYS A 13 0.07 -34.47 -37.22
C LYS A 13 0.71 -33.90 -35.94
N ASN A 14 1.01 -34.76 -34.97
CA ASN A 14 1.67 -34.34 -33.72
C ASN A 14 3.15 -33.98 -33.94
N PHE A 15 3.83 -34.64 -34.89
CA PHE A 15 5.22 -34.29 -35.25
C PHE A 15 5.34 -32.95 -35.97
N ARG A 16 4.32 -32.54 -36.74
CA ARG A 16 4.28 -31.23 -37.44
C ARG A 16 3.94 -30.05 -36.53
N GLN A 17 3.24 -30.28 -35.42
CA GLN A 17 3.00 -29.26 -34.40
C GLN A 17 4.21 -29.11 -33.47
N ALA A 18 4.86 -30.21 -33.08
CA ALA A 18 6.11 -30.18 -32.33
C ALA A 18 7.24 -29.52 -33.13
N SER A 19 7.37 -29.80 -34.44
CA SER A 19 8.40 -29.18 -35.28
C SER A 19 8.17 -27.67 -35.52
N ARG A 20 6.91 -27.21 -35.50
CA ARG A 20 6.59 -25.78 -35.61
C ARG A 20 6.84 -25.04 -34.30
N LEU A 21 6.56 -25.68 -33.17
CA LEU A 21 6.87 -25.13 -31.84
C LEU A 21 8.39 -25.06 -31.62
N ILE A 22 9.13 -26.10 -32.02
CA ILE A 22 10.60 -26.13 -31.95
C ILE A 22 11.21 -25.10 -32.91
N ALA A 23 10.64 -24.91 -34.12
CA ALA A 23 11.09 -23.87 -35.05
C ALA A 23 10.76 -22.45 -34.55
N LEU A 24 9.63 -22.25 -33.87
CA LEU A 24 9.27 -20.95 -33.26
C LEU A 24 10.17 -20.64 -32.08
N VAL A 25 10.41 -21.63 -31.20
CA VAL A 25 11.33 -21.52 -30.06
C VAL A 25 12.77 -21.33 -30.52
N ALA A 26 13.18 -22.00 -31.61
CA ALA A 26 14.49 -21.78 -32.23
C ALA A 26 14.59 -20.40 -32.90
N CYS A 27 13.54 -19.89 -33.55
CA CYS A 27 13.53 -18.53 -34.10
C CYS A 27 13.54 -17.47 -32.99
N LEU A 28 12.80 -17.67 -31.89
CA LEU A 28 12.82 -16.80 -30.71
C LEU A 28 14.17 -16.86 -29.99
N ALA A 29 14.79 -18.04 -29.87
CA ALA A 29 16.13 -18.19 -29.32
C ALA A 29 17.20 -17.56 -30.23
N PHE A 30 17.03 -17.62 -31.56
CA PHE A 30 17.93 -16.96 -32.52
C PHE A 30 17.75 -15.44 -32.52
N LEU A 31 16.52 -14.94 -32.32
CA LEU A 31 16.21 -13.52 -32.12
C LEU A 31 16.73 -13.00 -30.77
N CYS A 32 16.68 -13.79 -29.70
CA CYS A 32 17.24 -13.44 -28.39
C CYS A 32 18.77 -13.55 -28.36
N ALA A 33 19.36 -14.46 -29.13
CA ALA A 33 20.81 -14.61 -29.25
C ALA A 33 21.47 -13.55 -30.16
N LEU A 34 20.68 -12.83 -30.97
CA LEU A 34 21.14 -11.70 -31.79
C LEU A 34 20.99 -10.34 -31.09
N LEU A 35 20.50 -10.29 -29.85
CA LEU A 35 20.25 -9.06 -29.08
C LEU A 35 21.19 -8.86 -27.88
N PRO A 36 22.48 -9.23 -27.98
CA PRO A 36 23.50 -8.38 -27.38
C PRO A 36 24.74 -8.29 -28.27
N ALA A 37 24.62 -7.66 -29.45
CA ALA A 37 25.78 -7.24 -30.24
C ALA A 37 25.44 -6.10 -31.21
N LEU A 38 24.59 -5.14 -30.83
CA LEU A 38 24.38 -3.90 -31.58
C LEU A 38 23.82 -2.77 -30.69
N VAL A 39 24.30 -2.64 -29.45
CA VAL A 39 24.33 -1.35 -28.75
C VAL A 39 25.64 -1.27 -27.99
N SER A 40 26.73 -1.22 -28.74
CA SER A 40 28.01 -0.73 -28.23
C SER A 40 28.18 0.68 -28.76
N TYR A 41 28.38 1.64 -27.85
CA TYR A 41 28.81 2.99 -28.12
C TYR A 41 27.88 3.87 -28.99
N ALA A 42 26.72 4.23 -28.44
CA ALA A 42 26.33 5.64 -28.50
C ALA A 42 26.76 6.23 -27.16
N GLY A 43 27.81 7.08 -27.16
CA GLY A 43 28.13 7.86 -25.97
C GLY A 43 26.86 8.55 -25.50
N VAL A 44 26.50 8.40 -24.22
CA VAL A 44 25.39 9.17 -23.65
C VAL A 44 25.71 10.63 -23.95
N PRO A 45 24.90 11.32 -24.78
CA PRO A 45 25.17 12.71 -25.10
C PRO A 45 25.17 13.47 -23.77
N GLU A 46 26.27 14.18 -23.51
CA GLU A 46 26.43 14.99 -22.31
C GLU A 46 25.16 15.84 -22.14
N LYS A 47 24.53 15.74 -20.97
CA LYS A 47 23.25 16.40 -20.75
C LYS A 47 23.45 17.90 -20.84
N LYS A 48 22.54 18.57 -21.55
CA LYS A 48 22.58 20.02 -21.69
C LYS A 48 22.04 20.64 -20.41
N LYS A 49 22.91 21.30 -19.64
CA LYS A 49 22.50 22.02 -18.43
C LYS A 49 21.68 23.25 -18.79
N VAL A 50 20.54 23.42 -18.13
CA VAL A 50 19.61 24.54 -18.32
C VAL A 50 19.27 25.12 -16.96
N ARG A 51 19.60 26.40 -16.75
CA ARG A 51 19.27 27.13 -15.52
C ARG A 51 17.81 27.56 -15.57
N VAL A 52 17.00 27.11 -14.61
CA VAL A 52 15.55 27.34 -14.59
C VAL A 52 15.18 28.15 -13.37
N GLY A 53 14.46 29.26 -13.56
CA GLY A 53 13.92 30.02 -12.43
C GLY A 53 12.87 29.22 -11.67
N TRP A 54 12.92 29.27 -10.34
CA TRP A 54 11.99 28.62 -9.42
C TRP A 54 11.45 29.63 -8.41
N TYR A 55 10.14 29.88 -8.44
CA TYR A 55 9.44 30.68 -7.43
C TYR A 55 8.22 29.88 -6.97
N GLU A 56 7.86 30.02 -5.70
CA GLU A 56 6.75 29.28 -5.10
C GLU A 56 5.41 29.76 -5.68
N SER A 57 4.69 28.87 -6.37
CA SER A 57 3.39 29.11 -6.98
C SER A 57 2.65 27.79 -7.22
N THR A 58 1.41 27.86 -7.69
CA THR A 58 0.63 26.66 -8.08
C THR A 58 1.29 25.87 -9.21
N TYR A 59 2.20 26.50 -9.97
CA TYR A 59 2.96 25.87 -11.05
C TYR A 59 4.25 25.19 -10.56
N CYS A 60 4.88 25.74 -9.52
CA CYS A 60 6.14 25.26 -8.94
C CYS A 60 6.04 25.39 -7.41
N TYR A 61 5.88 24.28 -6.71
CA TYR A 61 5.85 24.27 -5.25
C TYR A 61 6.59 23.07 -4.69
N TYR A 62 6.92 23.12 -3.41
CA TYR A 62 7.42 21.95 -2.71
C TYR A 62 6.25 21.20 -2.08
N ASP A 63 6.14 19.89 -2.34
CA ASP A 63 5.13 19.07 -1.66
C ASP A 63 5.39 19.00 -0.15
N ALA A 64 4.48 18.36 0.60
CA ALA A 64 4.60 18.22 2.05
C ALA A 64 5.90 17.53 2.50
N ASN A 65 6.61 16.83 1.60
CA ASN A 65 7.88 16.16 1.85
C ASN A 65 9.09 16.97 1.36
N GLY A 66 8.90 18.23 0.97
CA GLY A 66 9.96 19.10 0.47
C GLY A 66 10.49 18.71 -0.92
N LYS A 67 9.74 17.90 -1.69
CA LYS A 67 10.12 17.56 -3.07
C LYS A 67 9.48 18.54 -4.04
N ARG A 68 10.23 18.92 -5.08
CA ARG A 68 9.71 19.76 -6.18
C ARG A 68 8.50 19.09 -6.81
N ASN A 69 7.43 19.86 -6.94
CA ASN A 69 6.14 19.44 -7.47
C ASN A 69 5.50 20.62 -8.22
N GLY A 70 4.35 20.37 -8.83
CA GLY A 70 3.57 21.37 -9.57
C GLY A 70 3.58 21.16 -11.08
N LEU A 71 2.64 21.85 -11.73
CA LEU A 71 2.35 21.70 -13.16
C LEU A 71 3.58 21.96 -14.03
N ALA A 72 4.31 23.04 -13.77
CA ALA A 72 5.49 23.39 -14.56
C ALA A 72 6.62 22.39 -14.32
N TYR A 73 6.78 21.88 -13.10
CA TYR A 73 7.79 20.87 -12.78
C TYR A 73 7.52 19.54 -13.51
N GLU A 74 6.30 19.01 -13.48
CA GLU A 74 5.95 17.76 -14.20
C GLU A 74 6.12 17.95 -15.72
N TYR A 75 5.70 19.11 -16.25
CA TYR A 75 5.89 19.43 -17.67
C TYR A 75 7.38 19.51 -18.03
N GLN A 76 8.22 20.15 -17.20
CA GLN A 76 9.68 20.19 -17.38
C GLN A 76 10.28 18.77 -17.41
N GLN A 77 9.88 17.86 -16.52
CA GLN A 77 10.38 16.48 -16.55
C GLN A 77 10.05 15.79 -17.89
N ARG A 78 8.86 16.06 -18.43
CA ARG A 78 8.46 15.56 -19.76
C ARG A 78 9.27 16.21 -20.87
N ILE A 79 9.56 17.51 -20.80
CA ILE A 79 10.44 18.20 -21.76
C ILE A 79 11.84 17.58 -21.74
N ALA A 80 12.44 17.38 -20.55
CA ALA A 80 13.76 16.79 -20.39
C ALA A 80 13.88 15.39 -21.02
N ALA A 81 12.80 14.60 -20.99
CA ALA A 81 12.75 13.29 -21.65
C ALA A 81 12.91 13.34 -23.18
N TYR A 82 12.52 14.45 -23.82
CA TYR A 82 12.65 14.65 -25.28
C TYR A 82 13.80 15.57 -25.69
N SER A 83 14.32 16.40 -24.78
CA SER A 83 15.34 17.40 -25.07
C SER A 83 16.74 17.04 -24.55
N ASN A 84 16.88 15.98 -23.74
CA ASN A 84 18.13 15.62 -23.05
C ASN A 84 18.68 16.74 -22.16
N TRP A 85 17.78 17.52 -21.56
CA TRP A 85 18.12 18.59 -20.63
C TRP A 85 18.38 18.07 -19.21
N GLU A 86 19.24 18.77 -18.48
CA GLU A 86 19.42 18.65 -17.04
C GLU A 86 19.18 20.02 -16.41
N TYR A 87 18.25 20.10 -15.46
CA TYR A 87 17.83 21.36 -14.89
C TYR A 87 18.65 21.75 -13.66
N GLU A 88 19.08 23.00 -13.62
CA GLU A 88 19.66 23.67 -12.47
C GLU A 88 18.69 24.75 -12.00
N TYR A 89 18.03 24.54 -10.87
CA TYR A 89 17.00 25.46 -10.40
C TYR A 89 17.62 26.64 -9.64
N VAL A 90 17.19 27.85 -9.97
CA VAL A 90 17.60 29.12 -9.36
C VAL A 90 16.38 29.74 -8.69
N GLU A 91 16.43 29.87 -7.37
CA GLU A 91 15.31 30.35 -6.56
C GLU A 91 15.29 31.88 -6.46
N GLY A 92 14.11 32.48 -6.49
CA GLY A 92 13.91 33.93 -6.37
C GLY A 92 12.42 34.29 -6.40
N ASN A 93 12.08 35.58 -6.30
CA ASN A 93 10.72 36.02 -6.62
C ASN A 93 10.54 36.18 -8.14
N TRP A 94 9.28 36.23 -8.61
CA TRP A 94 8.99 36.23 -10.05
C TRP A 94 9.64 37.40 -10.80
N ASP A 95 9.61 38.62 -10.24
CA ASP A 95 10.19 39.81 -10.87
C ASP A 95 11.72 39.72 -10.96
N GLU A 96 12.38 39.25 -9.90
CA GLU A 96 13.82 38.98 -9.89
C GLU A 96 14.20 37.95 -10.94
N LEU A 97 13.49 36.82 -10.98
CA LEU A 97 13.76 35.73 -11.92
C LEU A 97 13.51 36.17 -13.36
N TYR A 98 12.50 37.00 -13.61
CA TYR A 98 12.26 37.56 -14.94
C TYR A 98 13.43 38.46 -15.37
N HIS A 99 13.94 39.33 -14.49
CA HIS A 99 15.14 40.11 -14.79
C HIS A 99 16.40 39.26 -14.96
N MET A 100 16.56 38.18 -14.19
CA MET A 100 17.63 37.20 -14.38
C MET A 100 17.52 36.50 -15.74
N LEU A 101 16.29 36.23 -16.21
CA LEU A 101 16.04 35.68 -17.54
C LEU A 101 16.41 36.69 -18.63
N GLU A 102 16.12 37.98 -18.46
CA GLU A 102 16.53 39.01 -19.41
C GLU A 102 18.05 39.14 -19.50
N ASN A 103 18.74 39.09 -18.36
CA ASN A 103 20.20 39.26 -18.26
C ASN A 103 21.00 38.00 -18.60
N GLY A 104 20.35 36.85 -18.83
CA GLY A 104 21.01 35.58 -19.15
C GLY A 104 21.62 34.84 -17.94
N GLU A 105 21.21 35.22 -16.73
CA GLU A 105 21.57 34.55 -15.48
C GLU A 105 20.80 33.24 -15.30
N ILE A 106 19.57 33.18 -15.83
CA ILE A 106 18.82 31.93 -16.05
C ILE A 106 18.48 31.77 -17.53
N ASP A 107 18.21 30.53 -17.94
CA ASP A 107 17.95 30.17 -19.33
C ASP A 107 16.45 29.99 -19.63
N LEU A 108 15.66 29.59 -18.63
CA LEU A 108 14.24 29.22 -18.77
C LEU A 108 13.42 29.73 -17.56
N LEU A 109 12.23 30.27 -17.79
CA LEU A 109 11.26 30.60 -16.74
C LEU A 109 9.87 30.11 -17.16
N SER A 110 9.17 29.40 -16.27
CA SER A 110 7.77 29.01 -16.46
C SER A 110 6.82 30.15 -16.10
N ASP A 111 5.55 30.01 -16.49
CA ASP A 111 4.48 30.93 -16.11
C ASP A 111 4.75 32.39 -16.52
N VAL A 112 5.14 32.58 -17.78
CA VAL A 112 5.33 33.91 -18.37
C VAL A 112 4.23 34.18 -19.38
N SER A 113 3.32 35.10 -19.05
CA SER A 113 2.27 35.54 -19.98
C SER A 113 2.89 36.29 -21.17
N TYR A 114 2.37 36.02 -22.36
CA TYR A 114 2.82 36.71 -23.57
C TYR A 114 2.38 38.18 -23.55
N LYS A 115 3.34 39.09 -23.67
CA LYS A 115 3.10 40.52 -23.98
C LYS A 115 3.98 40.94 -25.14
N ARG A 116 3.46 41.83 -25.99
CA ARG A 116 4.19 42.33 -27.17
C ARG A 116 5.52 42.99 -26.79
N GLU A 117 5.56 43.67 -25.64
CA GLU A 117 6.76 44.30 -25.09
C GLU A 117 7.79 43.24 -24.65
N ARG A 118 7.34 42.19 -23.95
CA ARG A 118 8.18 41.06 -23.50
C ARG A 118 8.75 40.24 -24.65
N ALA A 119 8.01 40.10 -25.75
CA ALA A 119 8.50 39.43 -26.96
C ALA A 119 9.72 40.12 -27.60
N GLY A 120 9.99 41.38 -27.23
CA GLY A 120 11.23 42.10 -27.56
C GLY A 120 12.42 41.74 -26.66
N GLN A 121 12.19 41.17 -25.48
CA GLN A 121 13.17 40.94 -24.41
C GLN A 121 13.53 39.45 -24.26
N VAL A 122 12.55 38.56 -24.39
CA VAL A 122 12.71 37.10 -24.23
C VAL A 122 12.09 36.35 -25.42
N LEU A 123 12.41 35.06 -25.54
CA LEU A 123 11.90 34.18 -26.59
C LEU A 123 10.73 33.34 -26.06
N PHE A 124 9.67 33.26 -26.86
CA PHE A 124 8.49 32.44 -26.57
C PHE A 124 8.41 31.25 -27.52
N PRO A 125 8.11 30.03 -27.04
CA PRO A 125 7.84 28.90 -27.91
C PRO A 125 6.56 29.13 -28.72
N SER A 126 6.47 28.43 -29.84
CA SER A 126 5.33 28.50 -30.77
C SER A 126 4.00 28.03 -30.17
N MET A 127 4.05 27.29 -29.07
CA MET A 127 2.88 26.78 -28.36
C MET A 127 3.00 27.13 -26.88
N PRO A 128 1.89 27.55 -26.24
CA PRO A 128 1.86 27.84 -24.82
C PRO A 128 1.99 26.58 -23.96
N MET A 129 2.48 26.78 -22.73
CA MET A 129 2.43 25.76 -21.68
C MET A 129 0.98 25.51 -21.23
N GLY A 130 0.15 26.55 -21.23
CA GLY A 130 -1.28 26.49 -20.97
C GLY A 130 -1.91 27.88 -21.05
N SER A 131 -3.15 27.98 -20.58
CA SER A 131 -3.91 29.23 -20.52
C SER A 131 -4.45 29.42 -19.12
N GLU A 132 -4.37 30.63 -18.61
CA GLU A 132 -4.91 31.05 -17.32
C GLU A 132 -6.23 31.78 -17.55
N THR A 133 -7.22 31.45 -16.74
CA THR A 133 -8.48 32.19 -16.65
C THR A 133 -8.44 33.10 -15.43
N TYR A 134 -8.78 34.38 -15.61
CA TYR A 134 -8.78 35.36 -14.54
C TYR A 134 -10.19 35.59 -14.02
N TYR A 135 -10.32 35.48 -12.71
CA TYR A 135 -11.56 35.72 -11.98
C TYR A 135 -11.46 36.95 -11.11
N MET A 136 -12.59 37.63 -10.97
CA MET A 136 -12.82 38.63 -9.94
C MET A 136 -13.28 37.95 -8.66
N TYR A 137 -12.57 38.20 -7.56
CA TYR A 137 -12.89 37.67 -6.23
C TYR A 137 -13.49 38.75 -5.34
N ILE A 138 -14.52 38.40 -4.57
CA ILE A 138 -15.13 39.23 -3.51
C ILE A 138 -15.13 38.48 -2.17
N VAL A 139 -15.26 39.17 -1.04
CA VAL A 139 -15.44 38.52 0.26
C VAL A 139 -16.80 37.79 0.32
N ALA A 140 -16.84 36.59 0.89
CA ALA A 140 -18.07 35.83 1.10
C ALA A 140 -19.03 36.61 2.02
N GLY A 141 -20.29 36.78 1.59
CA GLY A 141 -21.26 37.62 2.29
C GLY A 141 -21.07 39.14 2.08
N ASN A 142 -20.29 39.54 1.06
CA ASN A 142 -20.23 40.94 0.63
C ASN A 142 -21.63 41.39 0.19
N THR A 143 -22.15 42.43 0.85
CA THR A 143 -23.47 43.02 0.59
C THR A 143 -23.41 44.28 -0.27
N LYS A 144 -22.20 44.75 -0.61
CA LYS A 144 -21.96 45.94 -1.44
C LYS A 144 -21.98 45.58 -2.93
N LEU A 145 -21.40 44.43 -3.29
CA LEU A 145 -21.30 43.96 -4.66
C LEU A 145 -22.22 42.76 -4.87
N ASP A 146 -23.14 42.87 -5.82
CA ASP A 146 -24.03 41.78 -6.24
C ASP A 146 -23.60 41.28 -7.63
N PRO A 147 -23.04 40.06 -7.74
CA PRO A 147 -22.66 39.47 -9.03
C PRO A 147 -23.83 39.32 -10.03
N SER A 148 -25.07 39.29 -9.56
CA SER A 148 -26.26 39.23 -10.41
C SER A 148 -26.68 40.60 -10.96
N ASP A 149 -26.16 41.69 -10.40
CA ASP A 149 -26.40 43.07 -10.83
C ASP A 149 -25.07 43.82 -11.01
N ILE A 150 -24.58 43.85 -12.25
CA ILE A 150 -23.30 44.48 -12.61
C ILE A 150 -23.25 45.98 -12.29
N SER A 151 -24.39 46.65 -12.12
CA SER A 151 -24.43 48.08 -11.77
C SER A 151 -23.91 48.35 -10.35
N THR A 152 -23.89 47.34 -9.48
CA THR A 152 -23.33 47.43 -8.12
C THR A 152 -21.81 47.64 -8.11
N PHE A 153 -21.13 47.40 -9.23
CA PHE A 153 -19.68 47.57 -9.39
C PHE A 153 -19.26 49.00 -9.76
N GLU A 154 -20.22 49.92 -9.93
CA GLU A 154 -19.94 51.32 -10.23
C GLU A 154 -19.22 52.01 -9.05
N ASN A 155 -18.08 52.63 -9.35
CA ASN A 155 -17.12 53.20 -8.38
C ASN A 155 -16.54 52.18 -7.38
N ALA A 156 -16.54 50.89 -7.71
CA ALA A 156 -15.88 49.88 -6.88
C ALA A 156 -14.36 50.01 -6.94
N THR A 157 -13.69 49.77 -5.81
CA THR A 157 -12.23 49.70 -5.71
C THR A 157 -11.78 48.26 -5.96
N ILE A 158 -11.24 47.99 -7.15
CA ILE A 158 -10.89 46.63 -7.60
C ILE A 158 -9.39 46.50 -7.76
N GLY A 159 -8.76 45.65 -6.95
CA GLY A 159 -7.32 45.41 -7.03
C GLY A 159 -6.92 44.51 -8.19
N ALA A 160 -5.83 44.85 -8.88
CA ALA A 160 -5.19 44.02 -9.88
C ALA A 160 -3.68 44.23 -9.84
N VAL A 161 -2.89 43.23 -10.24
CA VAL A 161 -1.42 43.33 -10.26
C VAL A 161 -1.00 44.44 -11.24
N PRO A 162 -0.14 45.41 -10.85
CA PRO A 162 0.33 46.47 -11.75
C PRO A 162 1.08 45.90 -12.96
N ASN A 163 0.98 46.57 -14.11
CA ASN A 163 1.64 46.20 -15.38
C ASN A 163 1.40 44.74 -15.84
N SER A 164 0.33 44.11 -15.38
CA SER A 164 0.00 42.70 -15.63
C SER A 164 -1.10 42.53 -16.70
N VAL A 165 -1.32 41.30 -17.18
CA VAL A 165 -2.48 40.98 -18.03
C VAL A 165 -3.82 41.12 -17.28
N PRO A 166 -3.96 40.67 -16.01
CA PRO A 166 -5.14 40.93 -15.18
C PRO A 166 -5.66 42.37 -15.19
N LYS A 167 -4.76 43.35 -15.12
CA LYS A 167 -5.13 44.77 -15.11
C LYS A 167 -5.73 45.22 -16.45
N GLU A 168 -5.11 44.82 -17.56
CA GLU A 168 -5.61 45.15 -18.90
C GLU A 168 -6.99 44.52 -19.16
N LEU A 169 -7.19 43.28 -18.68
CA LEU A 169 -8.48 42.59 -18.74
C LEU A 169 -9.54 43.30 -17.89
N LEU A 170 -9.18 43.75 -16.68
CA LEU A 170 -10.09 44.49 -15.80
C LEU A 170 -10.51 45.83 -16.41
N GLU A 171 -9.57 46.59 -16.95
CA GLU A 171 -9.84 47.87 -17.63
C GLU A 171 -10.78 47.67 -18.82
N ARG A 172 -10.54 46.61 -19.60
CA ARG A 172 -11.41 46.24 -20.73
C ARG A 172 -12.79 45.80 -20.27
N TRP A 173 -12.88 44.97 -19.24
CA TRP A 173 -14.15 44.52 -18.67
C TRP A 173 -14.99 45.70 -18.16
N ALA A 174 -14.37 46.68 -17.47
CA ALA A 174 -15.07 47.87 -17.02
C ALA A 174 -15.55 48.74 -18.21
N GLN A 175 -14.70 48.89 -19.24
CA GLN A 175 -15.07 49.61 -20.46
C GLN A 175 -16.23 48.95 -21.21
N ASP A 176 -16.18 47.63 -21.39
CA ASP A 176 -17.19 46.86 -22.12
C ASP A 176 -18.56 46.89 -21.40
N ASN A 177 -18.55 47.07 -20.07
CA ASN A 177 -19.76 47.20 -19.24
C ASN A 177 -20.15 48.65 -18.91
N GLY A 178 -19.39 49.65 -19.41
CA GLY A 178 -19.69 51.07 -19.19
C GLY A 178 -19.54 51.55 -17.74
N LEU A 179 -18.68 50.90 -16.96
CA LEU A 179 -18.46 51.19 -15.54
C LEU A 179 -17.24 52.09 -15.32
N THR A 180 -17.31 52.93 -14.28
CA THR A 180 -16.12 53.62 -13.75
C THR A 180 -15.64 52.90 -12.49
N ILE A 181 -14.41 52.40 -12.49
CA ILE A 181 -13.81 51.68 -11.35
C ILE A 181 -12.52 52.35 -10.87
N GLU A 182 -12.16 52.14 -9.62
CA GLU A 182 -10.87 52.55 -9.05
C GLU A 182 -9.92 51.35 -8.96
N ILE A 183 -8.76 51.42 -9.62
CA ILE A 183 -7.73 50.37 -9.56
C ILE A 183 -6.56 50.90 -8.73
N PRO A 184 -6.43 50.53 -7.44
CA PRO A 184 -5.35 50.98 -6.60
C PRO A 184 -4.00 50.42 -7.05
N ASP A 185 -2.93 51.18 -6.84
CA ASP A 185 -1.57 50.71 -7.11
C ASP A 185 -1.14 49.72 -6.03
N LEU A 186 -1.09 48.44 -6.41
CA LEU A 186 -0.66 47.35 -5.55
C LEU A 186 0.83 46.98 -5.75
N SER A 187 1.64 47.89 -6.30
CA SER A 187 3.07 47.66 -6.51
C SER A 187 3.77 47.35 -5.18
N GLY A 188 4.46 46.21 -5.11
CA GLY A 188 5.21 45.79 -3.92
C GLY A 188 4.40 45.04 -2.86
N TYR A 189 3.10 44.82 -3.05
CA TYR A 189 2.33 43.89 -2.23
C TYR A 189 2.40 42.47 -2.79
N SER A 190 2.63 41.50 -1.92
CA SER A 190 2.47 40.09 -2.26
C SER A 190 1.00 39.76 -2.57
N ILE A 191 0.77 38.61 -3.20
CA ILE A 191 -0.59 38.08 -3.45
C ILE A 191 -1.36 37.97 -2.13
N LYS A 192 -0.71 37.46 -1.08
CA LYS A 192 -1.31 37.32 0.25
C LYS A 192 -1.73 38.67 0.83
N GLU A 193 -0.86 39.67 0.79
CA GLU A 193 -1.18 41.01 1.31
C GLU A 193 -2.30 41.68 0.50
N SER A 194 -2.36 41.43 -0.81
CA SER A 194 -3.45 41.92 -1.67
C SER A 194 -4.80 41.29 -1.30
N PHE A 195 -4.81 39.99 -0.98
CA PHE A 195 -6.01 39.32 -0.45
C PHE A 195 -6.36 39.76 0.97
N ASP A 196 -5.39 40.02 1.84
CA ASP A 196 -5.65 40.56 3.18
C ASP A 196 -6.32 41.94 3.10
N LYS A 197 -5.96 42.77 2.12
CA LYS A 197 -6.65 44.04 1.83
C LYS A 197 -8.10 43.84 1.38
N LEU A 198 -8.38 42.85 0.55
CA LEU A 198 -9.75 42.46 0.20
C LEU A 198 -10.55 42.05 1.44
N LYS A 199 -9.98 41.19 2.30
CA LYS A 199 -10.63 40.72 3.53
C LYS A 199 -10.89 41.84 4.55
N ASN A 200 -9.99 42.82 4.62
CA ASN A 200 -10.10 43.98 5.51
C ASN A 200 -11.04 45.07 4.98
N GLY A 201 -11.62 44.88 3.77
CA GLY A 201 -12.51 45.86 3.14
C GLY A 201 -11.79 47.10 2.58
N GLU A 202 -10.47 47.03 2.40
CA GLU A 202 -9.71 48.06 1.69
C GLU A 202 -9.86 47.95 0.16
N LEU A 203 -10.18 46.74 -0.33
CA LEU A 203 -10.60 46.48 -1.71
C LEU A 203 -12.02 45.91 -1.68
N ASP A 204 -12.83 46.27 -2.66
CA ASP A 204 -14.16 45.68 -2.85
C ASP A 204 -14.08 44.33 -3.57
N ALA A 205 -13.13 44.22 -4.52
CA ALA A 205 -12.84 43.01 -5.26
C ALA A 205 -11.35 42.93 -5.63
N TYR A 206 -10.87 41.73 -5.97
CA TYR A 206 -9.49 41.50 -6.42
C TYR A 206 -9.44 40.54 -7.61
N ILE A 207 -8.63 40.85 -8.63
CA ILE A 207 -8.45 39.99 -9.80
C ILE A 207 -7.29 39.02 -9.59
N TYR A 208 -7.58 37.74 -9.76
CA TYR A 208 -6.58 36.69 -9.69
C TYR A 208 -6.90 35.53 -10.64
N TYR A 209 -5.91 34.72 -11.01
CA TYR A 209 -6.14 33.57 -11.87
C TYR A 209 -6.77 32.40 -11.11
N ASP A 210 -7.25 31.41 -11.86
CA ASP A 210 -8.00 30.24 -11.40
C ASP A 210 -7.14 29.21 -10.65
N ALA A 211 -6.41 29.66 -9.64
CA ALA A 211 -5.54 28.81 -8.82
C ALA A 211 -5.70 29.09 -7.32
N MET A 212 -6.79 29.75 -6.92
CA MET A 212 -7.13 29.95 -5.53
C MET A 212 -8.14 28.92 -5.06
N GLY A 213 -7.60 27.85 -4.49
CA GLY A 213 -8.33 26.82 -3.80
C GLY A 213 -7.97 26.85 -2.36
N ASN A 214 -8.99 27.04 -1.54
CA ASN A 214 -8.94 27.16 -0.09
C ASN A 214 -8.58 28.52 0.51
N ASP A 215 -8.89 29.65 -0.11
CA ASP A 215 -9.14 30.83 0.74
C ASP A 215 -10.57 30.73 1.32
N GLU A 216 -10.67 30.58 2.64
CA GLU A 216 -11.94 30.43 3.39
C GLU A 216 -12.83 31.68 3.35
N VAL A 217 -12.40 32.76 2.70
CA VAL A 217 -13.03 34.07 2.84
C VAL A 217 -13.47 34.69 1.50
N CYS A 218 -12.94 34.26 0.35
CA CYS A 218 -13.16 34.94 -0.93
C CYS A 218 -13.82 34.03 -2.00
N LEU A 219 -14.76 34.60 -2.77
CA LEU A 219 -15.57 33.94 -3.81
C LEU A 219 -15.21 34.48 -5.19
N PRO A 220 -14.90 33.64 -6.20
CA PRO A 220 -14.84 34.07 -7.58
C PRO A 220 -16.25 34.36 -8.12
N VAL A 221 -16.44 35.49 -8.80
CA VAL A 221 -17.77 35.97 -9.25
C VAL A 221 -17.86 36.29 -10.74
N PHE A 222 -16.78 36.76 -11.37
CA PHE A 222 -16.76 37.01 -12.82
C PHE A 222 -15.49 36.47 -13.45
N ASN A 223 -15.62 35.74 -14.55
CA ASN A 223 -14.53 35.52 -15.49
C ASN A 223 -14.35 36.80 -16.31
N ILE A 224 -13.17 37.42 -16.21
CA ILE A 224 -12.86 38.68 -16.90
C ILE A 224 -11.95 38.48 -18.13
N GLY A 225 -11.59 37.24 -18.44
CA GLY A 225 -10.78 36.88 -19.61
C GLY A 225 -9.70 35.85 -19.32
N GLU A 226 -8.97 35.51 -20.37
CA GLU A 226 -7.93 34.46 -20.34
C GLU A 226 -6.63 34.98 -20.95
N SER A 227 -5.51 34.36 -20.56
CA SER A 227 -4.23 34.61 -21.20
C SER A 227 -3.37 33.36 -21.30
N ASP A 228 -2.62 33.24 -22.38
CA ASP A 228 -1.66 32.16 -22.55
C ASP A 228 -0.38 32.44 -21.76
N TYR A 229 0.12 31.41 -21.08
CA TYR A 229 1.40 31.42 -20.40
C TYR A 229 2.37 30.40 -20.99
N TYR A 230 3.67 30.74 -20.92
CA TYR A 230 4.71 30.06 -21.66
C TYR A 230 5.91 29.74 -20.77
N PHE A 231 6.69 28.76 -21.22
CA PHE A 231 8.09 28.64 -20.86
C PHE A 231 8.90 29.67 -21.65
N ALA A 232 9.19 30.84 -21.06
CA ALA A 232 10.02 31.84 -21.69
C ALA A 232 11.50 31.44 -21.65
N VAL A 233 12.21 31.72 -22.74
CA VAL A 233 13.63 31.37 -22.92
C VAL A 233 14.45 32.65 -23.07
N ASN A 234 15.63 32.69 -22.46
CA ASN A 234 16.55 33.82 -22.63
C ASN A 234 16.85 34.05 -24.12
N LYS A 235 16.97 35.33 -24.52
CA LYS A 235 17.12 35.75 -25.91
C LYS A 235 18.42 35.30 -26.58
N GLU A 236 19.44 35.01 -25.80
CA GLU A 236 20.74 34.52 -26.26
C GLU A 236 20.76 32.98 -26.41
N ARG A 237 19.66 32.29 -26.09
CA ARG A 237 19.53 30.82 -26.15
C ARG A 237 18.50 30.31 -27.17
N PRO A 238 18.55 30.72 -28.46
CA PRO A 238 17.64 30.19 -29.49
C PRO A 238 17.81 28.69 -29.72
N ASP A 239 18.95 28.12 -29.34
CA ASP A 239 19.18 26.67 -29.30
C ASP A 239 18.20 25.97 -28.35
N LEU A 240 17.98 26.51 -27.15
CA LEU A 240 17.02 25.95 -26.19
C LEU A 240 15.58 26.14 -26.65
N LEU A 241 15.26 27.28 -27.28
CA LEU A 241 13.93 27.51 -27.85
C LEU A 241 13.56 26.45 -28.90
N ASN A 242 14.52 26.06 -29.75
CA ASN A 242 14.29 25.03 -30.76
C ASN A 242 14.06 23.66 -30.13
N ASP A 243 14.90 23.27 -29.15
CA ASP A 243 14.74 22.02 -28.40
C ASP A 243 13.37 21.97 -27.70
N LEU A 244 12.97 23.07 -27.07
CA LEU A 244 11.69 23.21 -26.36
C LEU A 244 10.49 23.07 -27.30
N ASN A 245 10.51 23.74 -28.46
CA ASN A 245 9.45 23.63 -29.46
C ASN A 245 9.28 22.18 -29.96
N GLN A 246 10.39 21.47 -30.19
CA GLN A 246 10.34 20.06 -30.60
C GLN A 246 9.82 19.15 -29.49
N ALA A 247 10.23 19.38 -28.25
CA ALA A 247 9.75 18.63 -27.09
C ALA A 247 8.25 18.82 -26.89
N ILE A 248 7.75 20.06 -26.88
CA ILE A 248 6.32 20.36 -26.73
C ILE A 248 5.50 19.76 -27.88
N LEU A 249 6.00 19.83 -29.11
CA LEU A 249 5.33 19.23 -30.27
C LEU A 249 5.20 17.70 -30.15
N ARG A 250 6.24 17.01 -29.68
CA ARG A 250 6.20 15.56 -29.46
C ARG A 250 5.23 15.19 -28.34
N ILE A 251 5.27 15.93 -27.23
CA ILE A 251 4.35 15.74 -26.10
C ILE A 251 2.90 15.81 -26.58
N ARG A 252 2.54 16.85 -27.35
CA ARG A 252 1.18 17.02 -27.87
C ARG A 252 0.79 16.00 -28.94
N ASN A 253 1.72 15.55 -29.78
CA ASN A 253 1.42 14.55 -30.80
C ASN A 253 1.20 13.16 -30.21
N GLU A 254 1.94 12.81 -29.15
CA GLU A 254 1.70 11.57 -28.40
C GLU A 254 0.43 11.68 -27.56
N ASP A 255 0.17 12.87 -27.02
CA ASP A 255 -0.93 13.12 -26.12
C ASP A 255 -1.56 14.51 -26.28
N PRO A 256 -2.62 14.63 -27.10
CA PRO A 256 -3.28 15.91 -27.35
C PRO A 256 -3.90 16.55 -26.10
N HIS A 257 -4.18 15.77 -25.05
CA HIS A 257 -4.83 16.21 -23.83
C HIS A 257 -3.86 16.38 -22.66
N TYR A 258 -2.54 16.34 -22.91
CA TYR A 258 -1.54 16.42 -21.85
C TYR A 258 -1.68 17.67 -20.97
N ASN A 259 -1.81 18.85 -21.58
CA ASN A 259 -1.97 20.12 -20.85
C ASN A 259 -3.28 20.15 -20.06
N GLN A 260 -4.37 19.61 -20.63
CA GLN A 260 -5.66 19.53 -19.97
C GLN A 260 -5.60 18.65 -18.72
N ARG A 261 -4.95 17.49 -18.78
CA ARG A 261 -4.79 16.62 -17.61
C ARG A 261 -3.89 17.20 -16.54
N LEU A 262 -2.84 17.92 -16.93
CA LEU A 262 -2.02 18.65 -15.95
C LEU A 262 -2.84 19.75 -15.27
N TYR A 263 -3.67 20.47 -16.03
CA TYR A 263 -4.61 21.45 -15.47
C TYR A 263 -5.63 20.79 -14.52
N GLU A 264 -6.26 19.68 -14.93
CA GLU A 264 -7.21 18.90 -14.11
C GLU A 264 -6.58 18.35 -12.82
N ARG A 265 -5.27 18.09 -12.82
CA ARG A 265 -4.55 17.58 -11.64
C ARG A 265 -4.11 18.67 -10.68
N TYR A 266 -3.53 19.75 -11.20
CA TYR A 266 -2.82 20.75 -10.38
C TYR A 266 -3.61 22.04 -10.16
N ILE A 267 -4.55 22.37 -11.05
CA ILE A 267 -5.26 23.66 -11.06
C ILE A 267 -6.76 23.48 -10.79
N PHE A 268 -7.43 22.53 -11.45
CA PHE A 268 -8.88 22.30 -11.30
C PHE A 268 -9.35 21.93 -9.88
N PRO A 269 -8.66 21.07 -9.09
CA PRO A 269 -9.12 20.71 -7.75
C PRO A 269 -9.07 21.92 -6.81
N VAL A 270 -8.19 22.87 -7.13
CA VAL A 270 -7.99 24.13 -6.44
C VAL A 270 -9.12 25.11 -6.82
N SER A 271 -9.68 25.09 -8.03
CA SER A 271 -10.76 26.03 -8.42
C SER A 271 -12.19 25.67 -8.03
N THR A 272 -12.46 24.47 -7.48
CA THR A 272 -13.84 24.09 -7.10
C THR A 272 -14.34 24.89 -5.88
N SER A 273 -15.36 25.73 -6.09
CA SER A 273 -15.96 26.51 -5.01
C SER A 273 -16.57 25.60 -3.94
N THR A 274 -16.10 25.75 -2.70
CA THR A 274 -16.65 25.11 -1.50
C THR A 274 -17.72 25.97 -0.83
N PHE A 275 -18.25 26.96 -1.53
CA PHE A 275 -19.24 27.92 -1.03
C PHE A 275 -20.51 27.92 -1.87
N LEU A 276 -21.63 28.06 -1.16
CA LEU A 276 -22.95 28.30 -1.73
C LEU A 276 -23.18 29.79 -1.97
N THR A 277 -23.87 30.14 -3.06
CA THR A 277 -24.32 31.52 -3.34
C THR A 277 -25.44 31.93 -2.39
N GLU A 278 -25.82 33.21 -2.38
CA GLU A 278 -26.98 33.64 -1.60
C GLU A 278 -28.29 33.00 -2.08
N SER A 279 -28.47 32.80 -3.40
CA SER A 279 -29.68 32.13 -3.93
C SER A 279 -29.78 30.70 -3.43
N GLU A 280 -28.68 29.96 -3.46
CA GLU A 280 -28.59 28.57 -2.99
C GLU A 280 -28.81 28.46 -1.47
N LEU A 281 -28.24 29.39 -0.68
CA LEU A 281 -28.47 29.43 0.77
C LEU A 281 -29.94 29.73 1.11
N ARG A 282 -30.58 30.65 0.37
CA ARG A 282 -32.02 30.92 0.53
C ARG A 282 -32.85 29.71 0.14
N TRP A 283 -32.49 29.03 -0.95
CA TRP A 283 -33.16 27.80 -1.37
C TRP A 283 -33.15 26.75 -0.25
N LEU A 284 -32.02 26.54 0.42
CA LEU A 284 -31.92 25.60 1.55
C LEU A 284 -32.78 26.02 2.76
N GLN A 285 -32.88 27.32 3.03
CA GLN A 285 -33.70 27.85 4.12
C GLN A 285 -35.20 27.69 3.85
N ASP A 286 -35.62 27.92 2.59
CA ASP A 286 -37.02 27.95 2.19
C ASP A 286 -37.60 26.54 1.98
N ASN A 287 -36.78 25.57 1.56
CA ASN A 287 -37.24 24.22 1.17
C ASN A 287 -36.97 23.12 2.21
N GLY A 288 -36.12 23.36 3.22
CA GLY A 288 -35.80 22.36 4.24
C GLY A 288 -34.84 21.27 3.75
N PRO A 289 -34.80 20.08 4.40
CA PRO A 289 -33.92 18.97 3.99
C PRO A 289 -34.23 18.50 2.56
N ILE A 290 -33.20 18.27 1.76
CA ILE A 290 -33.33 17.76 0.39
C ILE A 290 -33.83 16.32 0.45
N ARG A 291 -35.04 16.06 -0.06
CA ARG A 291 -35.60 14.72 -0.14
C ARG A 291 -34.99 13.99 -1.33
N ILE A 292 -34.20 12.96 -1.08
CA ILE A 292 -33.52 12.21 -2.14
C ILE A 292 -34.11 10.82 -2.29
N GLY A 293 -34.82 10.60 -3.40
CA GLY A 293 -35.29 9.28 -3.81
C GLY A 293 -34.11 8.38 -4.18
N TYR A 294 -34.02 7.19 -3.59
CA TYR A 294 -33.02 6.20 -3.94
C TYR A 294 -33.60 4.82 -4.20
N ARG A 295 -32.96 4.08 -5.11
CA ARG A 295 -33.32 2.70 -5.40
C ARG A 295 -32.87 1.74 -4.29
N ASP A 296 -33.80 1.04 -3.67
CA ASP A 296 -33.50 -0.03 -2.73
C ASP A 296 -32.96 -1.30 -3.43
N ASP A 297 -32.21 -2.13 -2.68
CA ASP A 297 -31.49 -3.32 -3.19
C ASP A 297 -30.51 -3.01 -4.35
N TYR A 298 -29.77 -1.92 -4.21
CA TYR A 298 -28.79 -1.47 -5.20
C TYR A 298 -27.37 -1.37 -4.61
N LEU A 299 -27.01 -2.34 -3.75
CA LEU A 299 -25.64 -2.47 -3.23
C LEU A 299 -24.61 -2.68 -4.36
N PRO A 300 -23.39 -2.12 -4.24
CA PRO A 300 -22.83 -1.48 -3.04
C PRO A 300 -23.24 -0.02 -2.83
N PHE A 301 -24.06 0.55 -3.73
CA PHE A 301 -24.37 1.97 -3.73
C PHE A 301 -25.40 2.36 -2.68
N CYS A 302 -26.60 1.77 -2.70
CA CYS A 302 -27.65 2.10 -1.76
C CYS A 302 -28.61 0.93 -1.53
N THR A 303 -29.08 0.80 -0.29
CA THR A 303 -30.18 -0.07 0.14
C THR A 303 -30.70 0.44 1.48
N GLN A 304 -31.87 -0.03 1.90
CA GLN A 304 -32.39 0.20 3.23
C GLN A 304 -31.88 -0.86 4.21
N LYS A 305 -31.28 -0.43 5.32
CA LYS A 305 -30.88 -1.31 6.43
C LYS A 305 -31.37 -0.73 7.74
N ASP A 306 -32.16 -1.51 8.48
CA ASP A 306 -32.79 -1.08 9.73
C ASP A 306 -33.62 0.22 9.61
N GLY A 307 -34.21 0.45 8.43
CA GLY A 307 -35.02 1.64 8.13
C GLY A 307 -34.24 2.81 7.55
N GLU A 308 -32.91 2.79 7.60
CA GLU A 308 -32.02 3.88 7.19
C GLU A 308 -31.29 3.59 5.88
N LEU A 309 -30.83 4.65 5.19
CA LEU A 309 -30.00 4.52 3.99
C LEU A 309 -28.63 3.90 4.34
N TYR A 310 -28.27 2.83 3.64
CA TYR A 310 -27.03 2.09 3.81
C TYR A 310 -26.32 1.86 2.46
N GLY A 311 -25.00 1.99 2.43
CA GLY A 311 -24.17 1.81 1.22
C GLY A 311 -23.28 3.01 0.94
N ALA A 312 -22.57 2.98 -0.20
CA ALA A 312 -21.63 4.03 -0.59
C ALA A 312 -22.31 5.41 -0.69
N PHE A 313 -23.59 5.44 -1.08
CA PHE A 313 -24.37 6.66 -1.21
C PHE A 313 -24.71 7.28 0.15
N ALA A 314 -24.85 6.46 1.20
CA ALA A 314 -25.03 6.94 2.57
C ALA A 314 -23.82 7.75 3.05
N ASP A 315 -22.61 7.26 2.76
CA ASP A 315 -21.37 7.95 3.13
C ASP A 315 -21.13 9.18 2.25
N TYR A 316 -21.53 9.15 0.97
CA TYR A 316 -21.54 10.33 0.10
C TYR A 316 -22.49 11.41 0.62
N ILE A 317 -23.74 11.08 0.96
CA ILE A 317 -24.71 12.07 1.47
C ILE A 317 -24.22 12.74 2.76
N LYS A 318 -23.62 11.96 3.68
CA LYS A 318 -23.01 12.52 4.90
C LYS A 318 -21.90 13.51 4.57
N TYR A 319 -21.05 13.16 3.61
CA TYR A 319 -19.98 14.03 3.13
C TYR A 319 -20.53 15.31 2.48
N ALA A 320 -21.49 15.16 1.56
CA ALA A 320 -22.16 16.26 0.87
C ALA A 320 -22.82 17.22 1.87
N GLY A 321 -23.32 16.71 2.99
CA GLY A 321 -23.94 17.51 4.04
C GLY A 321 -23.00 18.51 4.72
N THR A 322 -21.69 18.25 4.68
CA THR A 322 -20.68 19.02 5.42
C THR A 322 -19.58 19.61 4.53
N CYS A 323 -19.58 19.33 3.22
CA CYS A 323 -18.47 19.75 2.35
C CYS A 323 -18.51 21.23 1.95
N MET A 324 -19.64 21.92 2.17
CA MET A 324 -19.78 23.35 1.93
C MET A 324 -19.42 24.15 3.19
N LYS A 325 -18.54 25.16 3.04
CA LYS A 325 -17.99 25.92 4.16
C LYS A 325 -18.98 26.90 4.80
N ASN A 326 -19.91 27.44 4.01
CA ASN A 326 -20.87 28.47 4.44
C ASN A 326 -22.32 27.96 4.58
N GLY A 327 -22.56 26.66 4.49
CA GLY A 327 -23.90 26.09 4.60
C GLY A 327 -23.87 24.62 4.98
N HIS A 328 -24.83 24.21 5.80
CA HIS A 328 -25.07 22.79 6.08
C HIS A 328 -26.21 22.30 5.19
N ILE A 329 -25.99 21.19 4.49
CA ILE A 329 -27.00 20.59 3.62
C ILE A 329 -27.60 19.40 4.35
N ALA A 330 -28.88 19.51 4.71
CA ALA A 330 -29.62 18.40 5.30
C ALA A 330 -30.23 17.54 4.19
N PHE A 331 -30.19 16.22 4.36
CA PHE A 331 -30.75 15.26 3.41
C PHE A 331 -31.76 14.36 4.09
N GLU A 332 -32.84 14.05 3.37
CA GLU A 332 -33.88 13.10 3.78
C GLU A 332 -33.98 11.99 2.71
N PRO A 333 -33.33 10.83 2.91
CA PRO A 333 -33.32 9.77 1.91
C PRO A 333 -34.66 9.01 1.92
N VAL A 334 -35.23 8.78 0.72
CA VAL A 334 -36.52 8.09 0.52
C VAL A 334 -36.33 6.87 -0.37
N ALA A 335 -36.65 5.67 0.13
CA ALA A 335 -36.47 4.42 -0.60
C ALA A 335 -37.58 4.17 -1.64
N TYR A 336 -37.20 3.72 -2.83
CA TYR A 336 -38.08 3.27 -3.91
C TYR A 336 -37.65 1.90 -4.43
N GLU A 337 -38.59 1.11 -4.95
CA GLU A 337 -38.31 -0.23 -5.50
C GLU A 337 -37.48 -0.17 -6.78
N THR A 338 -37.76 0.80 -7.65
CA THR A 338 -37.02 1.02 -8.89
C THR A 338 -36.57 2.47 -9.05
N THR A 339 -35.54 2.68 -9.87
CA THR A 339 -35.11 4.04 -10.26
C THR A 339 -36.22 4.76 -11.02
N GLU A 340 -37.03 4.04 -11.79
CA GLU A 340 -38.18 4.60 -12.52
C GLU A 340 -39.27 5.12 -11.56
N ASP A 341 -39.56 4.40 -10.48
CA ASP A 341 -40.49 4.86 -9.45
C ASP A 341 -39.97 6.11 -8.73
N ALA A 342 -38.67 6.15 -8.41
CA ALA A 342 -38.04 7.34 -7.84
C ALA A 342 -38.13 8.55 -8.79
N LEU A 343 -37.93 8.35 -10.09
CA LEU A 343 -38.12 9.39 -11.11
C LEU A 343 -39.57 9.88 -11.21
N ASN A 344 -40.54 8.98 -11.07
CA ASN A 344 -41.95 9.38 -11.01
C ASN A 344 -42.23 10.19 -9.72
N GLY A 345 -41.64 9.79 -8.60
CA GLY A 345 -41.68 10.56 -7.35
C GLY A 345 -41.11 11.98 -7.51
N LEU A 346 -40.00 12.13 -8.25
CA LEU A 346 -39.41 13.44 -8.58
C LEU A 346 -40.37 14.31 -9.40
N LYS A 347 -41.01 13.72 -10.43
CA LYS A 347 -42.00 14.42 -11.28
C LYS A 347 -43.26 14.81 -10.52
N ASN A 348 -43.65 14.01 -9.53
CA ASN A 348 -44.80 14.27 -8.67
C ASN A 348 -44.49 15.24 -7.51
N GLY A 349 -43.23 15.63 -7.32
CA GLY A 349 -42.78 16.48 -6.21
C GLY A 349 -42.70 15.76 -4.85
N GLU A 350 -42.71 14.43 -4.84
CA GLU A 350 -42.56 13.60 -3.64
C GLU A 350 -41.12 13.64 -3.11
N VAL A 351 -40.15 13.73 -4.02
CA VAL A 351 -38.72 13.93 -3.73
C VAL A 351 -38.18 15.07 -4.59
N ASP A 352 -37.07 15.67 -4.15
CA ASP A 352 -36.41 16.81 -4.81
C ASP A 352 -35.29 16.35 -5.75
N ALA A 353 -34.69 15.19 -5.47
CA ALA A 353 -33.61 14.61 -6.28
C ALA A 353 -33.67 13.07 -6.30
N VAL A 354 -33.01 12.44 -7.27
CA VAL A 354 -33.00 10.98 -7.45
C VAL A 354 -31.60 10.43 -7.72
N PHE A 355 -31.28 9.30 -7.07
CA PHE A 355 -30.06 8.53 -7.30
C PHE A 355 -30.36 7.01 -7.29
N PRO A 356 -29.64 6.14 -8.02
CA PRO A 356 -28.64 6.43 -9.04
C PRO A 356 -29.27 6.70 -10.40
N LEU A 357 -28.76 7.71 -11.11
CA LEU A 357 -29.18 8.00 -12.48
C LEU A 357 -28.01 8.02 -13.45
N PHE A 358 -28.21 7.37 -14.59
CA PHE A 358 -27.40 7.47 -15.78
C PHE A 358 -28.37 7.65 -16.95
N LEU A 359 -28.43 8.85 -17.50
CA LEU A 359 -29.28 9.18 -18.64
C LEU A 359 -28.40 9.79 -19.72
N SER A 360 -28.63 9.41 -20.98
CA SER A 360 -27.98 10.10 -22.10
C SER A 360 -28.49 11.55 -22.20
N PRO A 361 -27.79 12.47 -22.87
CA PRO A 361 -28.27 13.83 -23.09
C PRO A 361 -29.69 13.88 -23.69
N SER A 362 -29.99 12.97 -24.64
CA SER A 362 -31.34 12.87 -25.22
C SER A 362 -32.39 12.37 -24.23
N ASP A 363 -32.04 11.41 -23.36
CA ASP A 363 -32.98 10.96 -22.32
C ASP A 363 -33.23 12.07 -21.29
N CYS A 364 -32.22 12.89 -20.98
CA CYS A 364 -32.38 14.05 -20.09
C CYS A 364 -33.36 15.08 -20.68
N ASP A 365 -33.30 15.31 -21.99
CA ASP A 365 -34.25 16.18 -22.70
C ASP A 365 -35.68 15.61 -22.74
N GLU A 366 -35.82 14.29 -22.95
CA GLU A 366 -37.13 13.63 -22.94
C GLU A 366 -37.76 13.56 -21.55
N THR A 367 -36.93 13.46 -20.51
CA THR A 367 -37.38 13.31 -19.12
C THR A 367 -37.49 14.62 -18.36
N ASP A 368 -36.95 15.70 -18.92
CA ASP A 368 -36.84 17.04 -18.33
C ASP A 368 -36.03 17.07 -17.02
N ILE A 369 -34.93 16.33 -17.02
CA ILE A 369 -34.04 16.13 -15.86
C ILE A 369 -32.67 16.74 -16.13
N LEU A 370 -32.09 17.35 -15.10
CA LEU A 370 -30.68 17.72 -15.07
C LEU A 370 -29.89 16.73 -14.23
N LEU A 371 -28.75 16.27 -14.73
CA LEU A 371 -27.84 15.38 -14.01
C LEU A 371 -26.63 16.16 -13.52
N THR A 372 -26.30 16.00 -12.24
CA THR A 372 -25.05 16.49 -11.67
C THR A 372 -23.85 15.83 -12.35
N ASN A 373 -22.65 16.34 -12.07
CA ASN A 373 -21.42 15.61 -12.34
C ASN A 373 -21.47 14.22 -11.67
N PRO A 374 -20.91 13.19 -12.33
CA PRO A 374 -20.97 11.84 -11.81
C PRO A 374 -20.31 11.72 -10.44
N ILE A 375 -20.99 11.04 -9.53
CA ILE A 375 -20.47 10.80 -8.18
C ILE A 375 -19.97 9.36 -8.03
N MET A 376 -20.45 8.41 -8.84
CA MET A 376 -20.04 7.00 -8.75
C MET A 376 -19.90 6.38 -10.13
N ARG A 377 -19.08 5.34 -10.27
CA ARG A 377 -18.88 4.62 -11.54
C ARG A 377 -18.98 3.11 -11.38
N THR A 378 -19.44 2.43 -12.43
CA THR A 378 -19.36 0.98 -12.56
C THR A 378 -19.08 0.56 -13.99
N GLU A 379 -18.23 -0.44 -14.15
CA GLU A 379 -18.06 -1.11 -15.44
C GLU A 379 -19.30 -1.97 -15.74
N VAL A 380 -19.64 -2.11 -17.03
CA VAL A 380 -20.70 -3.01 -17.51
C VAL A 380 -20.11 -4.10 -18.38
N TYR A 381 -20.57 -5.33 -18.16
CA TYR A 381 -20.16 -6.51 -18.89
C TYR A 381 -21.34 -7.10 -19.67
N ALA A 382 -21.05 -7.59 -20.86
CA ALA A 382 -21.98 -8.42 -21.61
C ALA A 382 -21.75 -9.90 -21.27
N THR A 383 -22.79 -10.59 -20.83
CA THR A 383 -22.80 -12.04 -20.69
C THR A 383 -23.25 -12.68 -22.00
N VAL A 384 -22.47 -13.64 -22.51
CA VAL A 384 -22.69 -14.28 -23.81
C VAL A 384 -22.56 -15.80 -23.70
N GLY A 385 -23.27 -16.55 -24.55
CA GLY A 385 -23.07 -18.00 -24.65
C GLY A 385 -21.70 -18.37 -25.23
N ASP A 386 -21.20 -19.57 -24.93
CA ASP A 386 -19.87 -20.09 -25.35
C ASP A 386 -19.58 -20.08 -26.86
N ARG A 387 -20.62 -19.99 -27.69
CA ARG A 387 -20.51 -19.97 -29.16
C ARG A 387 -20.83 -18.60 -29.77
N ALA A 388 -20.99 -17.57 -28.95
CA ALA A 388 -21.28 -16.23 -29.44
C ALA A 388 -20.14 -15.72 -30.31
N LYS A 389 -20.49 -15.19 -31.49
CA LYS A 389 -19.59 -14.39 -32.33
C LYS A 389 -19.23 -13.10 -31.59
N ASP A 390 -18.32 -12.32 -32.15
CA ASP A 390 -18.07 -10.96 -31.66
C ASP A 390 -19.35 -10.11 -31.80
N ILE A 391 -20.10 -10.00 -30.70
CA ILE A 391 -21.38 -9.27 -30.63
C ILE A 391 -21.22 -7.77 -30.81
N PHE A 392 -20.02 -7.23 -30.57
CA PHE A 392 -19.75 -5.78 -30.69
C PHE A 392 -19.48 -5.37 -32.15
N SER A 393 -19.19 -6.33 -33.01
CA SER A 393 -19.03 -6.10 -34.46
C SER A 393 -20.35 -6.06 -35.23
N SER A 394 -21.47 -6.41 -34.59
CA SER A 394 -22.78 -6.53 -35.24
C SER A 394 -23.73 -5.39 -34.84
N ASP A 395 -24.33 -4.77 -35.85
CA ASP A 395 -25.35 -3.75 -35.71
C ASP A 395 -26.75 -4.31 -35.38
N ASP A 396 -26.96 -5.63 -35.35
CA ASP A 396 -28.28 -6.27 -35.12
C ASP A 396 -28.32 -7.14 -33.84
N THR A 397 -27.39 -6.88 -32.92
CA THR A 397 -27.28 -7.62 -31.65
C THR A 397 -28.52 -7.38 -30.79
N ARG A 398 -29.14 -8.46 -30.31
CA ARG A 398 -30.27 -8.44 -29.37
C ARG A 398 -29.77 -8.57 -27.95
N VAL A 399 -30.12 -7.64 -27.08
CA VAL A 399 -29.65 -7.61 -25.69
C VAL A 399 -30.82 -7.77 -24.72
N ALA A 400 -30.65 -8.66 -23.75
CA ALA A 400 -31.59 -8.83 -22.64
C ALA A 400 -31.23 -7.86 -21.50
N LEU A 401 -32.21 -7.05 -21.10
CA LEU A 401 -32.11 -6.13 -19.95
C LEU A 401 -33.20 -6.43 -18.92
N LEU A 402 -32.89 -6.14 -17.65
CA LEU A 402 -33.87 -6.19 -16.58
C LEU A 402 -34.85 -5.00 -16.74
N LYS A 403 -36.15 -5.28 -16.67
CA LYS A 403 -37.21 -4.27 -16.74
C LYS A 403 -37.08 -3.26 -15.58
N GLY A 404 -37.38 -2.00 -15.85
CA GLY A 404 -37.30 -0.91 -14.86
C GLY A 404 -35.87 -0.46 -14.51
N ASN A 405 -34.86 -0.91 -15.27
CA ASN A 405 -33.48 -0.47 -15.11
C ASN A 405 -33.11 0.60 -16.16
N ILE A 406 -33.70 1.79 -16.00
CA ILE A 406 -33.52 2.92 -16.92
C ILE A 406 -32.04 3.27 -17.19
N ASN A 407 -31.17 3.08 -16.19
CA ASN A 407 -29.74 3.33 -16.33
C ASN A 407 -29.10 2.42 -17.40
N PHE A 408 -29.52 1.16 -17.46
CA PHE A 408 -29.04 0.20 -18.45
C PHE A 408 -29.70 0.39 -19.82
N ASP A 409 -30.97 0.83 -19.83
CA ASP A 409 -31.65 1.26 -21.04
C ASP A 409 -30.89 2.40 -21.74
N SER A 410 -30.62 3.49 -21.01
CA SER A 410 -29.86 4.63 -21.50
C SER A 410 -28.45 4.22 -21.92
N PHE A 411 -27.76 3.38 -21.13
CA PHE A 411 -26.42 2.88 -21.48
C PHE A 411 -26.40 2.14 -22.82
N VAL A 412 -27.35 1.21 -23.05
CA VAL A 412 -27.40 0.47 -24.30
C VAL A 412 -27.79 1.39 -25.46
N LYS A 413 -28.79 2.26 -25.29
CA LYS A 413 -29.20 3.19 -26.35
C LYS A 413 -28.07 4.14 -26.74
N GLU A 414 -27.27 4.61 -25.79
CA GLU A 414 -26.18 5.55 -26.04
C GLU A 414 -24.95 4.86 -26.64
N LYS A 415 -24.47 3.78 -26.02
CA LYS A 415 -23.21 3.11 -26.43
C LYS A 415 -23.41 2.12 -27.57
N PHE A 416 -24.62 1.56 -27.70
CA PHE A 416 -24.97 0.54 -28.70
C PHE A 416 -26.32 0.86 -29.39
N PRO A 417 -26.47 2.02 -30.04
CA PRO A 417 -27.75 2.57 -30.51
C PRO A 417 -28.52 1.69 -31.51
N LYS A 418 -27.85 0.75 -32.18
CA LYS A 418 -28.47 -0.15 -33.16
C LYS A 418 -28.92 -1.49 -32.55
N TRP A 419 -28.52 -1.77 -31.30
CA TRP A 419 -28.88 -3.01 -30.64
C TRP A 419 -30.36 -3.03 -30.27
N LYS A 420 -30.96 -4.22 -30.29
CA LYS A 420 -32.38 -4.42 -29.99
C LYS A 420 -32.55 -4.89 -28.56
N ILE A 421 -33.15 -4.04 -27.73
CA ILE A 421 -33.40 -4.35 -26.31
C ILE A 421 -34.63 -5.26 -26.19
N THR A 422 -34.52 -6.29 -25.34
CA THR A 422 -35.63 -7.12 -24.89
C THR A 422 -35.66 -7.14 -23.37
N TYR A 423 -36.82 -6.89 -22.78
CA TYR A 423 -36.99 -6.75 -21.33
C TYR A 423 -37.44 -8.05 -20.67
N TYR A 424 -36.92 -8.31 -19.48
CA TYR A 424 -37.31 -9.43 -18.63
C TYR A 424 -37.48 -8.97 -17.18
N ASP A 425 -38.34 -9.66 -16.42
CA ASP A 425 -38.65 -9.26 -15.04
C ASP A 425 -37.57 -9.71 -14.05
N THR A 426 -36.76 -10.72 -14.41
CA THR A 426 -35.66 -11.20 -13.57
C THR A 426 -34.35 -11.39 -14.34
N LEU A 427 -33.22 -11.30 -13.64
CA LEU A 427 -31.91 -11.52 -14.24
C LEU A 427 -31.73 -12.97 -14.72
N GLU A 428 -32.35 -13.95 -14.05
CA GLU A 428 -32.35 -15.35 -14.49
C GLU A 428 -33.03 -15.51 -15.85
N GLU A 429 -34.13 -14.79 -16.10
CA GLU A 429 -34.79 -14.78 -17.41
C GLU A 429 -33.91 -14.14 -18.49
N CYS A 430 -33.20 -13.04 -18.18
CA CYS A 430 -32.22 -12.45 -19.11
C CYS A 430 -31.14 -13.46 -19.53
N TYR A 431 -30.59 -14.19 -18.56
CA TYR A 431 -29.54 -15.19 -18.80
C TYR A 431 -30.08 -16.38 -19.57
N LYS A 432 -31.28 -16.87 -19.21
CA LYS A 432 -31.95 -17.94 -19.93
C LYS A 432 -32.24 -17.58 -21.38
N SER A 433 -32.76 -16.38 -21.65
CA SER A 433 -32.98 -15.86 -23.01
C SER A 433 -31.71 -15.89 -23.86
N THR A 434 -30.58 -15.53 -23.25
CA THR A 434 -29.27 -15.51 -23.91
C THR A 434 -28.79 -16.93 -24.24
N VAL A 435 -29.02 -17.89 -23.36
CA VAL A 435 -28.70 -19.31 -23.62
C VAL A 435 -29.61 -19.90 -24.69
N ASP A 436 -30.90 -19.58 -24.65
CA ASP A 436 -31.91 -20.09 -25.58
C ASP A 436 -31.75 -19.47 -27.00
N GLY A 437 -30.89 -18.45 -27.15
CA GLY A 437 -30.62 -17.76 -28.41
C GLY A 437 -31.71 -16.75 -28.81
N ASN A 438 -32.61 -16.43 -27.89
CA ASN A 438 -33.64 -15.39 -28.07
C ASN A 438 -33.00 -13.98 -28.01
N THR A 439 -31.94 -13.84 -27.22
CA THR A 439 -31.04 -12.69 -27.20
C THR A 439 -29.60 -13.16 -27.42
N ASP A 440 -28.75 -12.27 -27.91
CA ASP A 440 -27.34 -12.56 -28.21
C ASP A 440 -26.45 -12.30 -26.98
N CYS A 441 -26.87 -11.40 -26.08
CA CYS A 441 -26.22 -11.16 -24.79
C CYS A 441 -27.22 -10.68 -23.72
N ALA A 442 -26.77 -10.67 -22.45
CA ALA A 442 -27.43 -9.95 -21.35
C ALA A 442 -26.43 -9.06 -20.62
N MET A 443 -26.82 -7.85 -20.23
CA MET A 443 -25.91 -6.92 -19.54
C MET A 443 -25.91 -7.12 -18.03
N VAL A 444 -24.75 -6.97 -17.41
CA VAL A 444 -24.56 -7.05 -15.96
C VAL A 444 -23.49 -6.05 -15.52
N ALA A 445 -23.73 -5.32 -14.44
CA ALA A 445 -22.73 -4.45 -13.84
C ALA A 445 -21.63 -5.26 -13.13
N SER A 446 -20.41 -4.72 -13.05
CA SER A 446 -19.27 -5.36 -12.39
C SER A 446 -19.58 -5.75 -10.93
N TYR A 447 -20.24 -4.86 -10.19
CA TYR A 447 -20.59 -5.10 -8.79
C TYR A 447 -21.62 -6.23 -8.57
N ARG A 448 -22.34 -6.65 -9.62
CA ARG A 448 -23.25 -7.82 -9.55
C ARG A 448 -22.55 -9.11 -9.94
N LEU A 449 -21.31 -9.09 -10.44
CA LEU A 449 -20.66 -10.29 -10.98
C LEU A 449 -20.48 -11.39 -9.94
N ASN A 450 -20.11 -11.05 -8.71
CA ASN A 450 -19.95 -12.03 -7.63
C ASN A 450 -21.30 -12.66 -7.27
N ARG A 451 -22.33 -11.84 -6.99
CA ARG A 451 -23.69 -12.31 -6.65
C ARG A 451 -24.34 -13.14 -7.75
N THR A 452 -23.94 -12.92 -9.00
CA THR A 452 -24.52 -13.59 -10.18
C THR A 452 -23.64 -14.71 -10.69
N GLU A 453 -22.51 -15.01 -10.04
CA GLU A 453 -21.55 -16.01 -10.51
C GLU A 453 -22.18 -17.41 -10.60
N THR A 454 -22.86 -17.85 -9.55
CA THR A 454 -23.52 -19.16 -9.50
C THR A 454 -24.58 -19.29 -10.59
N LEU A 455 -25.34 -18.22 -10.83
CA LEU A 455 -26.34 -18.17 -11.89
C LEU A 455 -25.69 -18.19 -13.28
N ARG A 456 -24.65 -17.39 -13.51
CA ARG A 456 -23.90 -17.34 -14.77
C ARG A 456 -23.23 -18.68 -15.09
N ARG A 457 -22.65 -19.36 -14.09
CA ARG A 457 -22.08 -20.71 -14.22
C ARG A 457 -23.16 -21.75 -14.52
N ARG A 458 -24.34 -21.67 -13.91
CA ARG A 458 -25.49 -22.56 -14.20
C ARG A 458 -25.88 -22.52 -15.67
N TYR A 459 -25.88 -21.33 -16.26
CA TYR A 459 -26.23 -21.10 -17.67
C TYR A 459 -25.02 -21.15 -18.63
N ASN A 460 -23.81 -21.43 -18.11
CA ASN A 460 -22.58 -21.52 -18.89
C ASN A 460 -22.34 -20.28 -19.79
N LEU A 461 -22.54 -19.09 -19.21
CA LEU A 461 -22.35 -17.81 -19.88
C LEU A 461 -20.95 -17.26 -19.59
N SER A 462 -20.29 -16.72 -20.61
CA SER A 462 -18.99 -16.05 -20.54
C SER A 462 -19.15 -14.54 -20.41
N LEU A 463 -18.20 -13.86 -19.76
CA LEU A 463 -18.16 -12.41 -19.68
C LEU A 463 -17.36 -11.81 -20.85
N ARG A 464 -17.82 -10.66 -21.34
CA ARG A 464 -17.12 -9.80 -22.29
C ARG A 464 -17.19 -8.37 -21.78
N THR A 465 -16.04 -7.69 -21.72
CA THR A 465 -16.01 -6.26 -21.39
C THR A 465 -16.70 -5.47 -22.50
N THR A 466 -17.48 -4.46 -22.11
CA THR A 466 -18.03 -3.49 -23.06
C THR A 466 -17.05 -2.34 -23.35
N ALA A 467 -15.95 -2.23 -22.59
CA ALA A 467 -15.02 -1.09 -22.58
C ALA A 467 -15.68 0.27 -22.24
N HIS A 468 -16.86 0.25 -21.64
CA HIS A 468 -17.61 1.44 -21.25
C HIS A 468 -18.10 1.34 -19.81
N ASP A 469 -18.11 2.49 -19.14
CA ASP A 469 -18.59 2.65 -17.77
C ASP A 469 -19.98 3.29 -17.76
N VAL A 470 -20.72 2.99 -16.69
CA VAL A 470 -21.91 3.73 -16.28
C VAL A 470 -21.48 4.69 -15.17
N LEU A 471 -21.71 5.98 -15.42
CA LEU A 471 -21.36 7.09 -14.53
C LEU A 471 -22.63 7.57 -13.83
N PHE A 472 -22.83 7.16 -12.58
CA PHE A 472 -24.02 7.51 -11.82
C PHE A 472 -23.94 8.94 -11.25
N SER A 473 -24.96 9.72 -11.55
CA SER A 473 -25.19 11.08 -11.09
C SER A 473 -26.45 11.15 -10.22
N ILE A 474 -26.67 12.32 -9.61
CA ILE A 474 -27.94 12.70 -9.00
C ILE A 474 -28.75 13.49 -10.04
N GLY A 475 -30.03 13.17 -10.18
CA GLY A 475 -30.93 13.89 -11.08
C GLY A 475 -31.91 14.78 -10.33
N VAL A 476 -32.21 15.94 -10.90
CA VAL A 476 -33.17 16.93 -10.40
C VAL A 476 -34.05 17.44 -11.54
N ASN A 477 -35.19 18.06 -11.20
CA ASN A 477 -36.05 18.71 -12.19
C ASN A 477 -35.31 19.88 -12.86
N ARG A 478 -35.51 20.06 -14.16
CA ARG A 478 -34.82 21.10 -14.95
C ARG A 478 -35.09 22.54 -14.48
N ASP A 479 -36.26 22.77 -13.91
CA ASP A 479 -36.67 24.08 -13.38
C ASP A 479 -35.97 24.44 -12.05
N ASP A 480 -35.37 23.46 -11.34
CA ASP A 480 -34.73 23.67 -10.04
C ASP A 480 -33.21 23.87 -10.17
N ILE A 481 -32.85 25.02 -10.75
CA ILE A 481 -31.46 25.37 -11.07
C ILE A 481 -30.61 25.56 -9.81
N ASP A 482 -31.17 26.11 -8.73
CA ASP A 482 -30.46 26.30 -7.47
C ASP A 482 -30.14 24.95 -6.82
N LEU A 483 -31.10 24.01 -6.75
CA LEU A 483 -30.84 22.65 -6.26
C LEU A 483 -29.82 21.90 -7.12
N PHE A 484 -29.94 22.00 -8.45
CA PHE A 484 -28.95 21.45 -9.37
C PHE A 484 -27.55 21.98 -9.04
N SER A 485 -27.41 23.29 -8.89
CA SER A 485 -26.13 23.94 -8.58
C SER A 485 -25.57 23.48 -7.24
N ILE A 486 -26.39 23.41 -6.19
CA ILE A 486 -26.00 22.90 -4.86
C ILE A 486 -25.43 21.49 -4.98
N LEU A 487 -26.20 20.55 -5.54
CA LEU A 487 -25.77 19.15 -5.64
C LEU A 487 -24.56 18.97 -6.56
N ASN A 488 -24.49 19.73 -7.66
CA ASN A 488 -23.36 19.68 -8.58
C ASN A 488 -22.06 20.18 -7.92
N LYS A 489 -22.13 21.21 -7.07
CA LYS A 489 -20.99 21.63 -6.25
C LYS A 489 -20.57 20.51 -5.29
N THR A 490 -21.52 19.84 -4.62
CA THR A 490 -21.17 18.71 -3.73
C THR A 490 -20.52 17.53 -4.48
N ALA A 491 -20.84 17.33 -5.76
CA ALA A 491 -20.22 16.33 -6.62
C ALA A 491 -18.78 16.69 -7.03
N ASN A 492 -18.41 17.97 -7.07
CA ASN A 492 -17.10 18.44 -7.54
C ASN A 492 -16.06 18.63 -6.42
N VAL A 493 -16.49 18.80 -5.17
CA VAL A 493 -15.57 18.99 -4.05
C VAL A 493 -15.00 17.64 -3.61
N GLY A 494 -13.72 17.37 -3.90
CA GLY A 494 -12.91 16.32 -3.24
C GLY A 494 -13.47 14.89 -3.29
N THR A 495 -14.18 14.53 -4.36
CA THR A 495 -14.99 13.30 -4.46
C THR A 495 -14.24 12.08 -4.99
N GLU A 496 -13.29 12.19 -5.91
CA GLU A 496 -12.74 11.00 -6.59
C GLU A 496 -12.09 9.98 -5.65
N ASP A 497 -11.10 10.38 -4.83
CA ASP A 497 -10.40 9.44 -3.94
C ASP A 497 -11.28 8.92 -2.77
N LYS A 498 -12.20 9.76 -2.27
CA LYS A 498 -13.07 9.41 -1.14
C LYS A 498 -14.21 8.49 -1.56
N VAL A 499 -14.80 8.74 -2.73
CA VAL A 499 -15.95 7.97 -3.22
C VAL A 499 -15.54 6.56 -3.66
N GLU A 500 -14.34 6.38 -4.22
CA GLU A 500 -13.81 5.02 -4.44
C GLU A 500 -13.67 4.26 -3.12
N GLY A 501 -13.17 4.92 -2.06
CA GLY A 501 -13.13 4.35 -0.71
C GLY A 501 -14.51 3.92 -0.21
N TYR A 502 -15.54 4.74 -0.40
CA TYR A 502 -16.92 4.40 -0.05
C TYR A 502 -17.41 3.20 -0.86
N PHE A 503 -17.17 3.14 -2.17
CA PHE A 503 -17.56 2.01 -3.01
C PHE A 503 -16.92 0.70 -2.53
N TYR A 504 -15.60 0.67 -2.32
CA TYR A 504 -14.88 -0.54 -1.92
C TYR A 504 -15.32 -1.07 -0.55
N LYS A 505 -15.65 -0.18 0.39
CA LYS A 505 -16.14 -0.54 1.73
C LYS A 505 -17.38 -1.44 1.67
N TYR A 506 -18.30 -1.17 0.75
CA TYR A 506 -19.54 -1.94 0.61
C TYR A 506 -19.49 -3.00 -0.49
N TYR A 507 -18.53 -2.92 -1.43
CA TYR A 507 -18.32 -3.93 -2.47
C TYR A 507 -17.91 -5.30 -1.90
N ALA A 508 -17.08 -5.31 -0.85
CA ALA A 508 -16.66 -6.54 -0.16
C ALA A 508 -17.66 -7.02 0.91
N GLY A 509 -18.68 -6.22 1.20
CA GLY A 509 -19.64 -6.46 2.27
C GLY A 509 -20.81 -7.32 1.81
N GLU A 510 -20.65 -8.64 1.97
CA GLU A 510 -21.66 -9.72 2.02
C GLU A 510 -21.32 -10.88 1.08
N GLU A 511 -20.39 -11.74 1.50
CA GLU A 511 -20.56 -13.19 1.39
C GLU A 511 -19.47 -13.89 2.22
N LYS A 512 -19.81 -14.26 3.47
CA LYS A 512 -19.10 -15.37 4.11
C LYS A 512 -19.53 -16.61 3.36
N ILE A 513 -18.66 -17.16 2.49
CA ILE A 513 -18.91 -18.45 1.83
C ILE A 513 -19.25 -19.46 2.91
N THR A 514 -20.52 -19.82 3.04
CA THR A 514 -20.92 -20.78 4.06
C THR A 514 -20.54 -22.17 3.59
N PHE A 515 -20.28 -23.07 4.55
CA PHE A 515 -20.00 -24.48 4.25
C PHE A 515 -21.12 -25.12 3.40
N ARG A 516 -22.36 -24.64 3.54
CA ARG A 516 -23.52 -25.09 2.77
C ARG A 516 -23.42 -24.70 1.29
N ASP A 517 -22.95 -23.49 0.99
CA ASP A 517 -22.79 -23.00 -0.38
C ASP A 517 -21.64 -23.73 -1.07
N PHE A 518 -20.53 -23.92 -0.35
CA PHE A 518 -19.42 -24.77 -0.82
C PHE A 518 -19.88 -26.19 -1.18
N LEU A 519 -20.68 -26.84 -0.32
CA LEU A 519 -21.23 -28.17 -0.58
C LEU A 519 -22.19 -28.19 -1.77
N LYS A 520 -23.04 -27.17 -1.95
CA LYS A 520 -23.95 -27.06 -3.10
C LYS A 520 -23.18 -26.86 -4.40
N ASP A 521 -22.19 -26.00 -4.43
CA ASP A 521 -21.44 -25.68 -5.65
C ASP A 521 -20.48 -26.80 -6.05
N ASN A 522 -20.04 -27.59 -5.08
CA ASN A 522 -19.08 -28.67 -5.29
C ASN A 522 -19.69 -30.05 -5.10
N TYR A 523 -21.03 -30.20 -5.05
CA TYR A 523 -21.67 -31.47 -4.69
C TYR A 523 -21.24 -32.64 -5.58
N LYS A 524 -20.95 -32.38 -6.88
CA LYS A 524 -20.43 -33.40 -7.80
C LYS A 524 -19.00 -33.83 -7.43
N SER A 525 -18.14 -32.88 -7.08
CA SER A 525 -16.76 -33.14 -6.62
C SER A 525 -16.77 -33.81 -5.26
N VAL A 526 -17.66 -33.39 -4.35
CA VAL A 526 -17.87 -34.00 -3.04
C VAL A 526 -18.42 -35.42 -3.19
N LEU A 527 -19.39 -35.65 -4.06
CA LEU A 527 -19.89 -37.00 -4.40
C LEU A 527 -18.82 -37.85 -5.06
N LEU A 528 -17.98 -37.27 -5.92
CA LEU A 528 -16.85 -37.98 -6.53
C LEU A 528 -15.83 -38.38 -5.46
N VAL A 529 -15.48 -37.48 -4.55
CA VAL A 529 -14.57 -37.76 -3.44
C VAL A 529 -15.19 -38.80 -2.51
N LEU A 530 -16.48 -38.68 -2.16
CA LEU A 530 -17.19 -39.68 -1.36
C LEU A 530 -17.28 -41.03 -2.07
N ALA A 531 -17.49 -41.05 -3.39
CA ALA A 531 -17.50 -42.27 -4.19
C ALA A 531 -16.10 -42.87 -4.27
N VAL A 532 -15.05 -42.07 -4.39
CA VAL A 532 -13.65 -42.52 -4.35
C VAL A 532 -13.31 -43.04 -2.95
N VAL A 533 -13.75 -42.38 -1.89
CA VAL A 533 -13.57 -42.83 -0.50
C VAL A 533 -14.35 -44.12 -0.24
N LEU A 534 -15.60 -44.23 -0.67
CA LEU A 534 -16.40 -45.46 -0.59
C LEU A 534 -15.80 -46.57 -1.45
N LEU A 535 -15.27 -46.25 -2.63
CA LEU A 535 -14.56 -47.20 -3.48
C LEU A 535 -13.26 -47.64 -2.82
N VAL A 536 -12.51 -46.74 -2.18
CA VAL A 536 -11.30 -47.06 -1.40
C VAL A 536 -11.67 -47.90 -0.18
N ILE A 537 -12.74 -47.58 0.54
CA ILE A 537 -13.24 -48.38 1.68
C ILE A 537 -13.71 -49.75 1.20
N LEU A 538 -14.43 -49.84 0.08
CA LEU A 538 -14.86 -51.10 -0.51
C LEU A 538 -13.67 -51.91 -1.02
N ILE A 539 -12.67 -51.26 -1.63
CA ILE A 539 -11.40 -51.87 -2.01
C ILE A 539 -10.67 -52.36 -0.76
N LEU A 540 -10.60 -51.58 0.31
CA LEU A 540 -9.97 -51.97 1.58
C LEU A 540 -10.72 -53.10 2.27
N LEU A 541 -12.05 -53.13 2.25
CA LEU A 541 -12.89 -54.24 2.74
C LEU A 541 -12.72 -55.51 1.89
N LEU A 542 -12.67 -55.38 0.57
CA LEU A 542 -12.38 -56.49 -0.33
C LEU A 542 -10.93 -56.97 -0.20
N LEU A 543 -9.99 -56.07 0.11
CA LEU A 543 -8.60 -56.39 0.43
C LEU A 543 -8.48 -57.03 1.81
N ALA A 544 -9.30 -56.65 2.79
CA ALA A 544 -9.36 -57.23 4.13
C ALA A 544 -9.96 -58.65 4.11
N LEU A 545 -11.06 -58.84 3.36
CA LEU A 545 -11.65 -60.16 3.12
C LEU A 545 -10.74 -61.07 2.28
N ARG A 546 -9.89 -60.50 1.40
CA ARG A 546 -8.82 -61.22 0.72
C ARG A 546 -7.58 -61.44 1.60
N SER A 547 -7.33 -60.58 2.59
CA SER A 547 -6.18 -60.67 3.49
C SER A 547 -6.36 -61.74 4.56
N ASP A 548 -7.59 -62.03 5.01
CA ASP A 548 -7.83 -63.18 5.91
C ASP A 548 -7.51 -64.52 5.27
N LYS A 549 -7.80 -64.68 3.97
CA LYS A 549 -7.47 -65.90 3.22
C LYS A 549 -6.01 -65.98 2.78
N ARG A 550 -5.30 -64.85 2.75
CA ARG A 550 -3.87 -64.74 2.41
C ARG A 550 -2.97 -64.58 3.63
N ALA A 551 -3.51 -64.38 4.83
CA ALA A 551 -2.74 -64.19 6.06
C ALA A 551 -1.91 -65.43 6.44
N ASN A 552 -2.37 -66.64 6.06
CA ASN A 552 -1.58 -67.86 6.23
C ASN A 552 -0.50 -68.08 5.15
N GLU A 553 -0.52 -67.34 4.03
CA GLU A 553 0.44 -67.48 2.92
C GLU A 553 1.36 -66.25 2.74
N ARG A 554 1.12 -65.14 3.46
CA ARG A 554 1.80 -63.85 3.28
C ARG A 554 2.82 -63.53 4.37
N GLN A 555 3.34 -64.56 5.04
CA GLN A 555 4.54 -64.41 5.88
C GLN A 555 5.83 -64.35 5.03
N GLU A 556 5.77 -64.68 3.73
CA GLU A 556 6.95 -64.80 2.84
C GLU A 556 7.12 -63.69 1.77
N LEU A 557 6.24 -62.67 1.70
CA LEU A 557 6.28 -61.63 0.64
C LEU A 557 6.49 -60.20 1.20
N ILE A 558 7.55 -59.99 1.99
CA ILE A 558 7.96 -58.68 2.55
C ILE A 558 9.17 -58.05 1.79
N SER A 559 9.71 -58.65 0.72
CA SER A 559 11.09 -58.36 0.29
C SER A 559 11.34 -57.39 -0.89
N GLU A 560 10.45 -56.44 -1.28
CA GLU A 560 10.65 -55.74 -2.59
C GLU A 560 10.94 -54.23 -2.64
N THR A 561 11.00 -53.46 -1.56
CA THR A 561 11.73 -52.15 -1.59
C THR A 561 12.28 -51.80 -0.21
N GLU A 562 13.20 -52.61 0.30
CA GLU A 562 13.88 -52.35 1.57
C GLU A 562 14.77 -51.10 1.47
N HIS A 563 15.28 -50.77 0.28
CA HIS A 563 16.28 -49.73 0.06
C HIS A 563 15.80 -48.55 -0.81
N ASP A 564 16.29 -47.34 -0.49
CA ASP A 564 16.18 -46.13 -1.30
C ASP A 564 17.10 -46.23 -2.54
N PRO A 565 16.57 -46.01 -3.76
CA PRO A 565 17.31 -46.29 -4.99
C PRO A 565 18.46 -45.30 -5.28
N VAL A 566 18.47 -44.12 -4.64
CA VAL A 566 19.50 -43.09 -4.85
C VAL A 566 20.68 -43.30 -3.89
N THR A 567 20.38 -43.60 -2.64
CA THR A 567 21.37 -43.62 -1.54
C THR A 567 21.76 -45.03 -1.10
N GLY A 568 20.99 -46.06 -1.46
CA GLY A 568 21.21 -47.45 -1.02
C GLY A 568 20.87 -47.71 0.45
N LEU A 569 20.52 -46.68 1.23
CA LEU A 569 20.06 -46.81 2.61
C LEU A 569 18.65 -47.41 2.67
N TYR A 570 18.16 -47.77 3.86
CA TYR A 570 16.81 -48.31 3.98
C TYR A 570 15.74 -47.26 3.70
N THR A 571 14.54 -47.70 3.34
CA THR A 571 13.36 -46.84 3.31
C THR A 571 12.89 -46.52 4.73
N ARG A 572 12.24 -45.36 4.89
CA ARG A 572 11.74 -44.89 6.20
C ARG A 572 10.92 -45.95 6.96
N ASN A 573 10.03 -46.65 6.27
CA ASN A 573 9.14 -47.63 6.91
C ASN A 573 9.90 -48.85 7.43
N TYR A 574 10.84 -49.38 6.63
CA TYR A 574 11.68 -50.49 7.05
C TYR A 574 12.58 -50.09 8.22
N PHE A 575 13.18 -48.90 8.14
CA PHE A 575 14.02 -48.37 9.21
C PHE A 575 13.30 -48.27 10.55
N PHE A 576 12.10 -47.71 10.61
CA PHE A 576 11.38 -47.59 11.89
C PHE A 576 10.93 -48.95 12.45
N ALA A 577 10.49 -49.87 11.58
CA ALA A 577 10.12 -51.22 12.00
C ALA A 577 11.33 -52.00 12.55
N TYR A 578 12.49 -51.89 11.88
CA TYR A 578 13.71 -52.55 12.30
C TYR A 578 14.33 -51.89 13.54
N ALA A 579 14.33 -50.55 13.64
CA ALA A 579 14.82 -49.83 14.81
C ALA A 579 13.98 -50.15 16.07
N ASP A 580 12.65 -50.22 15.94
CA ASP A 580 11.77 -50.65 17.04
C ASP A 580 12.03 -52.11 17.45
N ARG A 581 12.28 -53.00 16.48
CA ARG A 581 12.69 -54.38 16.76
C ARG A 581 14.03 -54.44 17.50
N MET A 582 15.05 -53.72 17.03
CA MET A 582 16.37 -53.64 17.70
C MET A 582 16.24 -53.13 19.14
N PHE A 583 15.42 -52.11 19.37
CA PHE A 583 15.17 -51.58 20.71
C PHE A 583 14.50 -52.60 21.64
N LYS A 584 13.54 -53.39 21.14
CA LYS A 584 12.84 -54.43 21.91
C LYS A 584 13.68 -55.68 22.16
N GLU A 585 14.49 -56.10 21.19
CA GLU A 585 15.33 -57.30 21.28
C GLU A 585 16.60 -57.06 22.09
N HIS A 586 17.12 -55.83 22.10
CA HIS A 586 18.37 -55.45 22.76
C HIS A 586 18.22 -54.23 23.69
N PRO A 587 17.33 -54.26 24.71
CA PRO A 587 17.04 -53.09 25.55
C PRO A 587 18.22 -52.62 26.42
N ALA A 588 19.21 -53.49 26.66
CA ALA A 588 20.43 -53.17 27.41
C ALA A 588 21.52 -52.50 26.55
N GLU A 589 21.38 -52.49 25.22
CA GLU A 589 22.35 -51.87 24.32
C GLU A 589 22.06 -50.39 24.15
N LYS A 590 23.00 -49.54 24.56
CA LYS A 590 22.91 -48.09 24.37
C LYS A 590 23.04 -47.76 22.90
N ARG A 591 22.01 -47.10 22.35
CA ARG A 591 21.93 -46.72 20.94
C ARG A 591 21.48 -45.27 20.79
N ASP A 592 22.21 -44.54 19.97
CA ASP A 592 21.99 -43.12 19.71
C ASP A 592 21.15 -42.91 18.45
N ALA A 593 20.51 -41.75 18.35
CA ALA A 593 19.85 -41.29 17.15
C ALA A 593 20.60 -40.11 16.55
N ILE A 594 20.83 -40.11 15.23
CA ILE A 594 21.48 -39.02 14.50
C ILE A 594 20.57 -38.61 13.34
N VAL A 595 20.43 -37.30 13.14
CA VAL A 595 19.72 -36.70 12.01
C VAL A 595 20.68 -35.81 11.24
N LEU A 596 20.84 -36.09 9.95
CA LEU A 596 21.62 -35.29 9.01
C LEU A 596 20.69 -34.54 8.06
N ASN A 597 21.04 -33.29 7.75
CA ASN A 597 20.30 -32.46 6.80
C ASN A 597 21.23 -31.55 6.00
N VAL A 598 20.94 -31.34 4.71
CA VAL A 598 21.69 -30.43 3.85
C VAL A 598 21.05 -29.04 3.89
N GLU A 599 21.85 -27.99 4.01
CA GLU A 599 21.32 -26.63 4.00
C GLU A 599 20.97 -26.17 2.59
N GLN A 600 19.78 -25.58 2.44
CA GLN A 600 19.28 -25.05 1.16
C GLN A 600 19.38 -26.04 -0.02
N PHE A 601 19.13 -27.34 0.20
CA PHE A 601 19.26 -28.36 -0.84
C PHE A 601 18.44 -28.10 -2.11
N HIS A 602 17.29 -27.44 -1.99
CA HIS A 602 16.49 -27.02 -3.13
C HIS A 602 17.25 -26.04 -4.05
N MET A 603 18.09 -25.16 -3.49
CA MET A 603 18.94 -24.22 -4.22
C MET A 603 20.05 -24.96 -4.97
N ILE A 604 20.61 -26.02 -4.35
CA ILE A 604 21.60 -26.89 -5.00
C ILE A 604 21.00 -27.55 -6.25
N ASN A 605 19.78 -28.09 -6.15
CA ASN A 605 19.07 -28.66 -7.30
C ASN A 605 18.74 -27.60 -8.36
N ALA A 606 18.38 -26.38 -7.95
CA ALA A 606 18.05 -25.29 -8.86
C ALA A 606 19.26 -24.79 -9.66
N LEU A 607 20.43 -24.68 -9.01
CA LEU A 607 21.64 -24.12 -9.61
C LEU A 607 22.48 -25.15 -10.39
N TYR A 608 22.52 -26.41 -9.91
CA TYR A 608 23.42 -27.44 -10.45
C TYR A 608 22.69 -28.68 -10.98
N GLY A 609 21.36 -28.70 -10.93
CA GLY A 609 20.52 -29.76 -11.47
C GLY A 609 20.35 -30.98 -10.56
N TRP A 610 19.33 -31.79 -10.88
CA TRP A 610 18.94 -32.97 -10.08
C TRP A 610 20.00 -34.06 -10.04
N GLU A 611 20.76 -34.27 -11.13
CA GLU A 611 21.85 -35.26 -11.16
C GLU A 611 22.97 -34.91 -10.16
N PHE A 612 23.28 -33.61 -10.01
CA PHE A 612 24.24 -33.14 -9.02
C PHE A 612 23.69 -33.31 -7.60
N GLY A 613 22.41 -32.98 -7.38
CA GLY A 613 21.72 -33.26 -6.12
C GLY A 613 21.75 -34.73 -5.73
N ASP A 614 21.49 -35.64 -6.66
CA ASP A 614 21.56 -37.09 -6.43
C ASP A 614 22.99 -37.55 -6.10
N LYS A 615 24.02 -36.96 -6.73
CA LYS A 615 25.43 -37.20 -6.39
C LYS A 615 25.75 -36.79 -4.95
N VAL A 616 25.23 -35.64 -4.50
CA VAL A 616 25.36 -35.16 -3.10
C VAL A 616 24.71 -36.14 -2.13
N LEU A 617 23.46 -36.53 -2.39
CA LEU A 617 22.72 -37.47 -1.55
C LEU A 617 23.39 -38.84 -1.47
N LYS A 618 23.90 -39.34 -2.60
CA LYS A 618 24.62 -40.62 -2.66
C LYS A 618 25.92 -40.57 -1.85
N THR A 619 26.66 -39.47 -1.94
CA THR A 619 27.89 -39.27 -1.15
C THR A 619 27.60 -39.32 0.35
N ILE A 620 26.51 -38.70 0.80
CA ILE A 620 26.06 -38.77 2.20
C ILE A 620 25.65 -40.22 2.57
N GLY A 621 24.90 -40.90 1.70
CA GLY A 621 24.50 -42.29 1.90
C GLY A 621 25.67 -43.27 2.05
N ASP A 622 26.71 -43.10 1.22
CA ASP A 622 27.93 -43.91 1.27
C ASP A 622 28.68 -43.70 2.60
N GLU A 623 28.76 -42.45 3.09
CA GLU A 623 29.41 -42.12 4.36
C GLU A 623 28.66 -42.67 5.57
N ILE A 624 27.33 -42.58 5.56
CA ILE A 624 26.48 -43.17 6.59
C ILE A 624 26.67 -44.69 6.60
N THR A 625 26.69 -45.33 5.43
CA THR A 625 26.88 -46.77 5.31
C THR A 625 28.24 -47.21 5.86
N ALA A 626 29.31 -46.44 5.58
CA ALA A 626 30.64 -46.71 6.12
C ALA A 626 30.66 -46.58 7.66
N PHE A 627 30.03 -45.54 8.20
CA PHE A 627 29.92 -45.33 9.65
C PHE A 627 29.17 -46.45 10.36
N LEU A 628 28.07 -46.94 9.77
CA LEU A 628 27.27 -48.03 10.34
C LEU A 628 28.00 -49.37 10.40
N ARG A 629 28.99 -49.61 9.52
CA ARG A 629 29.81 -50.84 9.58
C ARG A 629 30.68 -50.89 10.85
N GLU A 630 31.08 -49.74 11.35
CA GLU A 630 31.96 -49.61 12.52
C GLU A 630 31.14 -49.46 13.82
N ASN A 631 29.94 -48.89 13.74
CA ASN A 631 29.12 -48.51 14.91
C ASN A 631 27.80 -49.29 15.03
N ASP A 632 27.64 -50.42 14.32
CA ASP A 632 26.48 -51.33 14.35
C ASP A 632 25.10 -50.64 14.44
N GLY A 633 24.42 -50.47 13.30
CA GLY A 633 23.13 -49.79 13.29
C GLY A 633 22.40 -49.84 11.95
N ILE A 634 21.38 -48.98 11.85
CA ILE A 634 20.55 -48.84 10.68
C ILE A 634 20.39 -47.35 10.32
N ALA A 635 20.23 -47.04 9.03
CA ALA A 635 19.91 -45.70 8.58
C ALA A 635 18.90 -45.70 7.42
N CYS A 636 18.18 -44.60 7.28
CA CYS A 636 17.32 -44.34 6.13
C CYS A 636 17.48 -42.92 5.60
N ARG A 637 17.11 -42.76 4.33
CA ARG A 637 16.72 -41.46 3.79
C ARG A 637 15.27 -41.20 4.21
N ALA A 638 15.08 -40.30 5.17
CA ALA A 638 13.79 -40.07 5.80
C ALA A 638 12.84 -39.23 4.91
N MET A 639 13.37 -38.18 4.28
CA MET A 639 12.62 -37.28 3.37
C MET A 639 13.60 -36.35 2.65
N ALA A 640 13.51 -36.24 1.32
CA ALA A 640 14.32 -35.33 0.51
C ALA A 640 15.84 -35.37 0.84
N ASP A 641 16.36 -34.38 1.55
CA ASP A 641 17.76 -34.18 1.96
C ASP A 641 18.07 -34.63 3.40
N ARG A 642 17.08 -35.20 4.09
CA ARG A 642 17.19 -35.61 5.49
C ARG A 642 17.43 -37.11 5.64
N PHE A 643 18.39 -37.45 6.49
CA PHE A 643 18.78 -38.82 6.82
C PHE A 643 18.64 -39.08 8.32
N ASN A 644 18.14 -40.26 8.67
CA ASN A 644 18.02 -40.73 10.04
C ASN A 644 18.94 -41.93 10.25
N ILE A 645 19.66 -41.95 11.35
CA ILE A 645 20.59 -43.01 11.74
C ILE A 645 20.23 -43.44 13.17
N TYR A 646 20.21 -44.75 13.41
CA TYR A 646 20.08 -45.35 14.74
C TYR A 646 21.19 -46.38 14.90
N CYS A 647 22.17 -46.08 15.74
CA CYS A 647 23.41 -46.86 15.85
C CYS A 647 23.81 -47.07 17.31
N ARG A 648 24.75 -47.98 17.55
CA ARG A 648 25.34 -48.14 18.88
C ARG A 648 25.95 -46.83 19.35
N HIS A 649 25.93 -46.63 20.68
CA HIS A 649 26.47 -45.43 21.30
C HIS A 649 27.92 -45.16 20.89
N SER A 650 28.22 -43.93 20.48
CA SER A 650 29.54 -43.48 19.99
C SER A 650 29.87 -42.11 20.56
N ASP A 651 31.13 -41.83 20.88
CA ASP A 651 31.58 -40.48 21.31
C ASP A 651 32.13 -39.66 20.13
N ASP A 652 32.27 -40.27 18.94
CA ASP A 652 33.02 -39.74 17.79
C ASP A 652 32.12 -39.15 16.69
N TYR A 653 31.00 -38.52 17.05
CA TYR A 653 30.08 -37.93 16.04
C TYR A 653 30.73 -36.85 15.18
N GLN A 654 31.69 -36.11 15.75
CA GLN A 654 32.48 -35.09 15.04
C GLN A 654 33.25 -35.72 13.87
N VAL A 655 33.75 -36.95 14.03
CA VAL A 655 34.48 -37.66 12.98
C VAL A 655 33.57 -37.98 11.80
N LEU A 656 32.33 -38.43 12.06
CA LEU A 656 31.34 -38.63 11.00
C LEU A 656 31.02 -37.33 10.27
N PHE A 657 30.83 -36.24 11.01
CA PHE A 657 30.50 -34.94 10.46
C PHE A 657 31.62 -34.39 9.57
N ASP A 658 32.85 -34.33 10.10
CA ASP A 658 34.00 -33.79 9.38
C ASP A 658 34.35 -34.63 8.15
N ARG A 659 34.27 -35.96 8.26
CA ARG A 659 34.53 -36.87 7.13
C ARG A 659 33.50 -36.67 6.01
N THR A 660 32.22 -36.53 6.38
CA THR A 660 31.14 -36.30 5.41
C THR A 660 31.25 -34.91 4.79
N GLN A 661 31.44 -33.86 5.60
CA GLN A 661 31.61 -32.49 5.14
C GLN A 661 32.80 -32.37 4.18
N LYS A 662 33.96 -32.97 4.53
CA LYS A 662 35.14 -32.97 3.66
C LYS A 662 34.90 -33.64 2.31
N LYS A 663 34.09 -34.71 2.24
CA LYS A 663 33.74 -35.32 0.96
C LYS A 663 32.81 -34.44 0.13
N LEU A 664 31.90 -33.72 0.79
CA LEU A 664 31.01 -32.76 0.13
C LEU A 664 31.79 -31.54 -0.40
N ASP A 665 32.76 -31.03 0.35
CA ASP A 665 33.62 -29.91 -0.07
C ASP A 665 34.44 -30.24 -1.34
N ASN A 666 34.77 -31.52 -1.54
CA ASN A 666 35.55 -32.00 -2.69
C ASN A 666 34.67 -32.53 -3.84
N ILE A 667 33.34 -32.39 -3.77
CA ILE A 667 32.44 -33.00 -4.75
C ILE A 667 32.43 -32.28 -6.10
N ALA A 668 32.73 -30.98 -6.08
CA ALA A 668 32.91 -30.09 -7.23
C ALA A 668 33.70 -28.83 -6.82
N GLU A 669 34.50 -28.28 -7.74
CA GLU A 669 35.17 -26.99 -7.55
C GLU A 669 34.15 -25.85 -7.49
N ASN A 670 34.31 -24.92 -6.54
CA ASN A 670 33.47 -23.72 -6.35
C ASN A 670 32.00 -23.96 -5.94
N VAL A 671 31.66 -25.13 -5.38
CA VAL A 671 30.33 -25.39 -4.80
C VAL A 671 30.46 -25.57 -3.29
N VAL A 672 29.78 -24.71 -2.53
CA VAL A 672 29.74 -24.82 -1.06
C VAL A 672 28.47 -25.57 -0.67
N ILE A 673 28.63 -26.75 -0.07
CA ILE A 673 27.52 -27.56 0.45
C ILE A 673 27.67 -27.67 1.94
N LEU A 674 26.70 -27.16 2.70
CA LEU A 674 26.76 -27.17 4.16
C LEU A 674 25.90 -28.29 4.73
N LEU A 675 26.53 -29.19 5.47
CA LEU A 675 25.86 -30.27 6.20
C LEU A 675 25.53 -29.81 7.62
N ARG A 676 24.41 -30.28 8.15
CA ARG A 676 24.00 -30.10 9.54
C ARG A 676 23.71 -31.45 10.19
N MET A 677 24.12 -31.60 11.44
CA MET A 677 23.95 -32.84 12.21
C MET A 677 23.35 -32.55 13.58
N GLY A 678 22.26 -33.25 13.90
CA GLY A 678 21.73 -33.32 15.26
C GLY A 678 21.90 -34.72 15.81
N VAL A 679 22.34 -34.83 17.06
CA VAL A 679 22.59 -36.11 17.72
C VAL A 679 21.77 -36.16 19.00
N MET A 680 21.09 -37.27 19.27
CA MET A 680 20.49 -37.59 20.56
C MET A 680 21.17 -38.84 21.10
N PRO A 681 22.06 -38.69 22.10
CA PRO A 681 22.64 -39.84 22.78
C PRO A 681 21.55 -40.68 23.45
N TRP A 682 21.83 -41.96 23.61
CA TRP A 682 20.95 -42.89 24.33
C TRP A 682 20.55 -42.34 25.70
N GLN A 683 19.29 -42.53 26.04
CA GLN A 683 18.73 -42.25 27.36
C GLN A 683 17.75 -43.37 27.74
N GLU A 684 17.62 -43.61 29.04
CA GLU A 684 16.72 -44.61 29.61
C GLU A 684 15.25 -44.30 29.28
N ASP A 685 14.45 -45.34 29.05
CA ASP A 685 12.99 -45.28 28.77
C ASP A 685 12.53 -44.49 27.53
N ILE A 686 13.43 -44.21 26.58
CA ILE A 686 13.09 -43.49 25.35
C ILE A 686 13.30 -44.38 24.12
N GLY A 687 12.20 -44.64 23.41
CA GLY A 687 12.21 -45.45 22.19
C GLY A 687 12.81 -44.71 20.98
N PRO A 688 13.17 -45.45 19.90
CA PRO A 688 13.88 -44.91 18.73
C PRO A 688 13.17 -43.73 18.05
N VAL A 689 11.83 -43.76 18.00
CA VAL A 689 11.03 -42.67 17.42
C VAL A 689 11.25 -41.35 18.17
N GLN A 690 11.24 -41.40 19.50
CA GLN A 690 11.43 -40.22 20.34
C GLN A 690 12.88 -39.74 20.33
N LEU A 691 13.86 -40.66 20.31
CA LEU A 691 15.27 -40.29 20.17
C LEU A 691 15.52 -39.54 18.86
N LEU A 692 14.94 -40.02 17.75
CA LEU A 692 15.07 -39.37 16.44
C LEU A 692 14.37 -38.01 16.35
N ASP A 693 13.25 -37.83 17.03
CA ASP A 693 12.58 -36.53 17.09
C ASP A 693 13.43 -35.50 17.84
N ARG A 694 14.05 -35.89 18.96
CA ARG A 694 15.00 -35.04 19.69
C ARG A 694 16.28 -34.74 18.90
N ALA A 695 16.84 -35.74 18.21
CA ALA A 695 17.96 -35.54 17.30
C ALA A 695 17.61 -34.57 16.16
N ARG A 696 16.36 -34.62 15.66
CA ARG A 696 15.86 -33.67 14.66
C ARG A 696 15.79 -32.26 15.22
N THR A 697 15.32 -32.09 16.46
CA THR A 697 15.29 -30.78 17.14
C THR A 697 16.70 -30.20 17.27
N ALA A 698 17.68 -30.99 17.74
CA ALA A 698 19.08 -30.56 17.78
C ALA A 698 19.62 -30.17 16.38
N CYS A 699 19.28 -30.95 15.33
CA CYS A 699 19.66 -30.63 13.95
C CYS A 699 19.03 -29.30 13.50
N ALA A 700 17.78 -29.03 13.85
CA ALA A 700 17.08 -27.80 13.48
C ALA A 700 17.68 -26.56 14.17
N MET A 701 18.12 -26.67 15.42
CA MET A 701 18.70 -25.57 16.20
C MET A 701 20.05 -25.07 15.65
N THR A 702 20.74 -25.84 14.81
CA THR A 702 21.98 -25.39 14.13
C THR A 702 21.79 -24.28 13.09
N LYS A 703 20.56 -23.81 12.86
CA LYS A 703 20.19 -22.85 11.80
C LYS A 703 20.40 -21.37 12.19
N ASP A 704 20.43 -21.04 13.48
CA ASP A 704 20.37 -19.66 13.99
C ASP A 704 21.76 -19.07 14.34
N GLY A 705 22.74 -19.18 13.44
CA GLY A 705 24.04 -18.47 13.58
C GLY A 705 25.04 -19.08 14.57
N HIS A 706 24.78 -20.28 15.10
CA HIS A 706 25.77 -21.00 15.89
C HIS A 706 26.99 -21.38 15.05
N HIS A 707 28.20 -21.15 15.57
CA HIS A 707 29.46 -21.50 14.89
C HIS A 707 29.63 -23.02 14.68
N SER A 708 28.81 -23.86 15.32
CA SER A 708 28.82 -25.31 15.16
C SER A 708 27.60 -25.82 14.38
N ARG A 709 27.85 -26.52 13.27
CA ARG A 709 26.83 -27.21 12.44
C ARG A 709 26.56 -28.66 12.88
N LEU A 710 27.23 -29.10 13.94
CA LEU A 710 26.93 -30.31 14.69
C LEU A 710 26.41 -29.90 16.07
N MET A 711 25.30 -30.50 16.50
CA MET A 711 24.71 -30.25 17.81
C MET A 711 24.23 -31.53 18.46
N VAL A 712 24.66 -31.76 19.70
CA VAL A 712 24.22 -32.89 20.52
C VAL A 712 23.10 -32.40 21.44
N PHE A 713 21.93 -33.00 21.33
CA PHE A 713 20.76 -32.70 22.14
C PHE A 713 21.08 -32.81 23.62
N SER A 714 20.79 -31.76 24.36
CA SER A 714 20.88 -31.72 25.82
C SER A 714 19.49 -31.57 26.42
N GLU A 715 19.29 -32.02 27.65
CA GLU A 715 18.05 -31.74 28.39
C GLU A 715 17.79 -30.24 28.56
N GLU A 716 18.84 -29.42 28.51
CA GLU A 716 18.74 -27.96 28.52
C GLU A 716 18.02 -27.42 27.27
N MET A 717 18.23 -28.01 26.08
CA MET A 717 17.49 -27.64 24.86
C MET A 717 16.01 -27.98 24.96
N ARG A 718 15.67 -29.14 25.54
CA ARG A 718 14.28 -29.53 25.79
C ARG A 718 13.62 -28.57 26.77
N LYS A 719 14.33 -28.26 27.85
CA LYS A 719 13.87 -27.36 28.89
C LYS A 719 13.55 -25.99 28.29
N LYS A 720 14.43 -25.46 27.42
CA LYS A 720 14.21 -24.20 26.70
C LYS A 720 12.96 -24.23 25.83
N GLU A 721 12.72 -25.28 25.05
CA GLU A 721 11.51 -25.40 24.21
C GLU A 721 10.23 -25.47 25.06
N LEU A 722 10.25 -26.22 26.16
CA LEU A 722 9.13 -26.27 27.11
C LEU A 722 8.91 -24.93 27.81
N GLU A 723 9.97 -24.21 28.14
CA GLU A 723 9.91 -22.85 28.69
C GLU A 723 9.28 -21.90 27.68
N GLU A 724 9.74 -21.86 26.43
CA GLU A 724 9.15 -21.02 25.37
C GLU A 724 7.65 -21.32 25.16
N GLN A 725 7.27 -22.61 25.08
CA GLN A 725 5.86 -22.99 24.98
C GLN A 725 5.03 -22.54 26.19
N LYS A 726 5.60 -22.61 27.39
CA LYS A 726 4.95 -22.08 28.59
C LYS A 726 4.74 -20.58 28.50
N LEU A 727 5.75 -19.82 28.08
CA LEU A 727 5.63 -18.36 27.89
C LEU A 727 4.54 -17.98 26.89
N LEU A 728 4.41 -18.71 25.78
CA LEU A 728 3.35 -18.48 24.79
C LEU A 728 1.94 -18.68 25.36
N ASN A 729 1.77 -19.70 26.21
CA ASN A 729 0.48 -19.97 26.85
C ASN A 729 0.17 -18.95 27.95
N ASP A 730 1.19 -18.45 28.63
CA ASP A 730 1.04 -17.60 29.82
C ASP A 730 0.92 -16.10 29.49
N ILE A 731 1.15 -15.66 28.25
CA ILE A 731 1.09 -14.24 27.88
C ILE A 731 -0.23 -13.55 28.28
N ARG A 732 -1.39 -14.16 27.97
CA ARG A 732 -2.70 -13.56 28.28
C ARG A 732 -2.91 -13.42 29.78
N ARG A 733 -2.59 -14.47 30.53
CA ARG A 733 -2.60 -14.48 31.99
C ARG A 733 -1.67 -13.41 32.55
N GLY A 734 -0.46 -13.30 32.00
CA GLY A 734 0.55 -12.34 32.43
C GLY A 734 0.09 -10.89 32.23
N LEU A 735 -0.58 -10.60 31.11
CA LEU A 735 -1.19 -9.29 30.84
C LEU A 735 -2.33 -8.99 31.82
N GLU A 736 -3.26 -9.95 32.02
CA GLU A 736 -4.40 -9.80 32.95
C GLU A 736 -3.96 -9.63 34.42
N ASN A 737 -2.89 -10.30 34.82
CA ASN A 737 -2.35 -10.24 36.18
C ASN A 737 -1.33 -9.11 36.39
N HIS A 738 -1.12 -8.24 35.39
CA HIS A 738 -0.11 -7.19 35.43
C HIS A 738 1.31 -7.69 35.79
N GLU A 739 1.69 -8.89 35.31
CA GLU A 739 3.04 -9.46 35.44
C GLU A 739 4.06 -8.72 34.54
N PHE A 740 3.57 -8.04 33.50
CA PHE A 740 4.39 -7.17 32.65
C PHE A 740 4.51 -5.79 33.30
N LYS A 741 5.73 -5.44 33.73
CA LYS A 741 6.09 -4.17 34.35
C LYS A 741 6.83 -3.27 33.36
N VAL A 742 6.49 -1.99 33.35
CA VAL A 742 7.19 -1.00 32.54
C VAL A 742 8.26 -0.31 33.38
N TYR A 743 9.49 -0.33 32.89
CA TYR A 743 10.61 0.44 33.43
C TYR A 743 10.88 1.63 32.51
N TYR A 744 11.45 2.69 33.05
CA TYR A 744 11.68 3.95 32.34
C TYR A 744 13.16 4.29 32.34
N GLN A 745 13.76 4.37 31.14
CA GLN A 745 15.15 4.80 31.01
C GLN A 745 15.23 6.26 30.57
N PRO A 746 15.81 7.16 31.39
CA PRO A 746 15.86 8.59 31.08
C PRO A 746 16.78 8.93 29.89
N LYS A 747 16.32 9.85 29.05
CA LYS A 747 17.03 10.50 27.93
C LYS A 747 17.40 11.93 28.34
N TYR A 748 18.69 12.27 28.34
CA TYR A 748 19.21 13.56 28.80
C TYR A 748 19.67 14.44 27.64
N ASP A 749 19.31 15.72 27.66
CA ASP A 749 19.92 16.76 26.85
C ASP A 749 21.26 17.14 27.46
N ILE A 750 22.30 16.93 26.67
CA ILE A 750 23.70 17.09 27.08
C ILE A 750 24.31 18.40 26.60
N GLN A 751 23.60 19.15 25.75
CA GLN A 751 24.07 20.42 25.22
C GLN A 751 23.98 21.53 26.27
N VAL A 752 23.05 21.40 27.21
CA VAL A 752 22.97 22.25 28.41
C VAL A 752 23.91 21.77 29.51
N ASP A 753 24.34 22.70 30.37
CA ASP A 753 25.17 22.43 31.54
C ASP A 753 24.53 23.02 32.81
N PRO A 754 24.12 22.22 33.80
CA PRO A 754 24.19 20.75 33.82
C PRO A 754 23.21 20.09 32.82
N PRO A 755 23.48 18.84 32.35
CA PRO A 755 22.55 18.08 31.52
C PRO A 755 21.16 17.94 32.16
N VAL A 756 20.10 18.04 31.36
CA VAL A 756 18.71 18.02 31.84
C VAL A 756 17.92 16.86 31.25
N LEU A 757 17.02 16.27 32.03
CA LEU A 757 16.10 15.25 31.56
C LEU A 757 15.14 15.83 30.52
N LYS A 758 14.97 15.16 29.38
CA LYS A 758 14.03 15.58 28.31
C LYS A 758 12.90 14.60 28.05
N SER A 759 13.20 13.31 28.04
CA SER A 759 12.23 12.25 27.79
C SER A 759 12.71 10.96 28.44
N ALA A 760 11.97 9.86 28.29
CA ALA A 760 12.43 8.54 28.69
C ALA A 760 11.90 7.45 27.74
N GLU A 761 12.54 6.29 27.73
CA GLU A 761 12.07 5.12 27.00
C GLU A 761 11.37 4.12 27.94
N ALA A 762 10.22 3.60 27.51
CA ALA A 762 9.50 2.55 28.20
C ALA A 762 10.04 1.16 27.80
N LEU A 763 10.64 0.50 28.76
CA LEU A 763 11.26 -0.81 28.61
C LEU A 763 10.49 -1.85 29.41
N ILE A 764 9.86 -2.78 28.70
CA ILE A 764 9.05 -3.83 29.31
C ILE A 764 9.92 -4.87 30.04
N ARG A 765 9.39 -5.40 31.14
CA ARG A 765 9.99 -6.40 32.02
C ARG A 765 8.91 -7.39 32.41
N TRP A 766 9.17 -8.70 32.33
CA TRP A 766 8.17 -9.71 32.68
C TRP A 766 8.53 -10.39 33.99
N GLU A 767 7.80 -10.02 35.05
CA GLU A 767 7.86 -10.64 36.37
C GLU A 767 6.90 -11.83 36.40
N HIS A 768 7.29 -12.94 35.78
CA HIS A 768 6.46 -14.12 35.68
C HIS A 768 6.26 -14.77 37.06
N SER A 769 5.01 -15.05 37.42
CA SER A 769 4.63 -15.58 38.74
C SER A 769 5.40 -16.84 39.16
N GLU A 770 5.61 -17.78 38.24
CA GLU A 770 6.36 -19.02 38.51
C GLU A 770 7.86 -18.98 38.14
N LEU A 771 8.22 -18.32 37.03
CA LEU A 771 9.59 -18.34 36.47
C LEU A 771 10.46 -17.18 36.95
N GLY A 772 9.89 -16.23 37.70
CA GLY A 772 10.56 -15.02 38.13
C GLY A 772 10.79 -14.06 36.96
N MET A 773 11.90 -13.33 37.01
CA MET A 773 12.18 -12.27 36.06
C MET A 773 12.68 -12.82 34.71
N ILE A 774 11.92 -12.57 33.64
CA ILE A 774 12.24 -13.03 32.28
C ILE A 774 12.82 -11.87 31.45
N SER A 775 13.91 -12.15 30.76
CA SER A 775 14.59 -11.18 29.89
C SER A 775 13.72 -10.82 28.66
N PRO A 776 13.60 -9.52 28.32
CA PRO A 776 12.88 -9.06 27.11
C PRO A 776 13.36 -9.73 25.82
N GLY A 777 14.67 -9.92 25.66
CA GLY A 777 15.23 -10.58 24.47
C GLY A 777 14.78 -12.04 24.30
N VAL A 778 14.24 -12.68 25.34
CA VAL A 778 13.66 -14.03 25.25
C VAL A 778 12.22 -13.97 24.76
N PHE A 779 11.36 -13.19 25.43
CA PHE A 779 9.93 -13.23 25.15
C PHE A 779 9.50 -12.33 23.97
N ILE A 780 10.19 -11.19 23.71
CA ILE A 780 9.86 -10.31 22.57
C ILE A 780 10.06 -11.07 21.26
N ASN A 781 11.25 -11.62 21.05
CA ASN A 781 11.56 -12.46 19.88
C ASN A 781 10.60 -13.64 19.71
N LEU A 782 10.21 -14.25 20.83
CA LEU A 782 9.25 -15.35 20.85
C LEU A 782 7.85 -14.90 20.42
N PHE A 783 7.38 -13.76 20.90
CA PHE A 783 6.06 -13.22 20.57
C PHE A 783 6.01 -12.68 19.13
N GLU A 784 7.08 -12.07 18.62
CA GLU A 784 7.18 -11.67 17.22
C GLU A 784 7.09 -12.86 16.28
N LYS A 785 7.86 -13.93 16.53
CA LYS A 785 7.83 -15.18 15.74
C LYS A 785 6.46 -15.85 15.70
N ASN A 786 5.62 -15.59 16.70
CA ASN A 786 4.29 -16.18 16.84
C ASN A 786 3.14 -15.17 16.59
N ASN A 787 3.43 -13.96 16.10
CA ASN A 787 2.46 -12.88 15.85
C ASN A 787 1.63 -12.47 17.09
N LEU A 788 2.23 -12.54 18.29
CA LEU A 788 1.59 -12.15 19.55
C LEU A 788 2.07 -10.80 20.09
N ILE A 789 3.08 -10.18 19.45
CA ILE A 789 3.70 -8.93 19.94
C ILE A 789 2.70 -7.77 20.05
N GLY A 790 1.76 -7.63 19.11
CA GLY A 790 0.75 -6.55 19.17
C GLY A 790 -0.19 -6.61 20.38
N LEU A 791 -0.33 -7.77 21.04
CA LEU A 791 -1.04 -7.84 22.33
C LEU A 791 -0.26 -7.16 23.45
N LEU A 792 1.07 -7.33 23.45
CA LEU A 792 1.96 -6.74 24.42
C LEU A 792 2.09 -5.23 24.18
N ASP A 793 2.24 -4.81 22.92
CA ASP A 793 2.39 -3.40 22.56
C ASP A 793 1.19 -2.57 23.02
N LYS A 794 -0.04 -3.03 22.74
CA LYS A 794 -1.29 -2.38 23.19
C LYS A 794 -1.37 -2.25 24.73
N TYR A 795 -0.88 -3.25 25.46
CA TYR A 795 -0.79 -3.20 26.92
C TYR A 795 0.23 -2.16 27.38
N VAL A 796 1.42 -2.15 26.78
CA VAL A 796 2.49 -1.19 27.12
C VAL A 796 2.06 0.24 26.83
N TRP A 797 1.44 0.52 25.68
CA TRP A 797 0.93 1.85 25.35
C TRP A 797 -0.09 2.35 26.38
N SER A 798 -1.01 1.48 26.78
CA SER A 798 -2.04 1.79 27.77
C SER A 798 -1.44 2.08 29.14
N GLU A 799 -0.48 1.25 29.59
CA GLU A 799 0.16 1.40 30.89
C GLU A 799 1.06 2.63 30.95
N VAL A 800 1.79 2.92 29.88
CA VAL A 800 2.62 4.13 29.77
C VAL A 800 1.76 5.38 29.76
N ALA A 801 0.67 5.41 28.97
CA ALA A 801 -0.25 6.55 28.96
C ALA A 801 -0.84 6.80 30.35
N ARG A 802 -1.27 5.74 31.04
CA ARG A 802 -1.77 5.82 32.42
C ARG A 802 -0.73 6.38 33.38
N GLN A 803 0.53 5.95 33.25
CA GLN A 803 1.62 6.42 34.10
C GLN A 803 1.98 7.89 33.84
N ILE A 804 2.02 8.33 32.59
CA ILE A 804 2.23 9.74 32.23
C ILE A 804 1.12 10.60 32.84
N ALA A 805 -0.14 10.17 32.71
CA ALA A 805 -1.28 10.90 33.27
C ALA A 805 -1.17 11.02 34.80
N ALA A 806 -0.78 9.95 35.48
CA ALA A 806 -0.56 9.96 36.93
C ALA A 806 0.56 10.92 37.36
N TRP A 807 1.67 10.98 36.61
CA TRP A 807 2.73 11.95 36.88
C TRP A 807 2.28 13.39 36.63
N LYS A 808 1.54 13.63 35.54
CA LYS A 808 0.97 14.94 35.21
C LYS A 808 0.03 15.44 36.30
N GLU A 809 -0.86 14.57 36.80
CA GLU A 809 -1.79 14.90 37.88
C GLU A 809 -1.04 15.21 39.19
N LYS A 810 -0.02 14.42 39.52
CA LYS A 810 0.71 14.55 40.78
C LYS A 810 1.66 15.75 40.83
N TYR A 811 2.36 16.04 39.73
CA TYR A 811 3.45 17.03 39.70
C TYR A 811 3.14 18.28 38.87
N GLY A 812 2.04 18.30 38.11
CA GLY A 812 1.68 19.41 37.23
C GLY A 812 2.53 19.49 35.95
N VAL A 813 3.50 18.59 35.78
CA VAL A 813 4.39 18.48 34.61
C VAL A 813 4.55 17.00 34.22
N SER A 814 4.93 16.73 32.98
CA SER A 814 5.24 15.38 32.50
C SER A 814 6.28 15.42 31.40
N TYR A 815 6.96 14.30 31.23
CA TYR A 815 7.96 14.08 30.19
C TYR A 815 7.38 13.15 29.11
N PRO A 816 7.75 13.36 27.84
CA PRO A 816 7.43 12.40 26.79
C PRO A 816 8.07 11.05 27.06
N ILE A 817 7.33 9.97 26.81
CA ILE A 817 7.81 8.59 26.96
C ILE A 817 7.69 7.87 25.62
N SER A 818 8.79 7.25 25.21
CA SER A 818 8.88 6.48 23.97
C SER A 818 8.44 5.04 24.20
N VAL A 819 7.60 4.53 23.30
CA VAL A 819 7.08 3.16 23.31
C VAL A 819 7.32 2.50 21.97
N ASN A 820 7.63 1.21 22.01
CA ASN A 820 7.83 0.42 20.80
C ASN A 820 6.53 0.29 19.99
N LEU A 821 6.66 0.37 18.66
CA LEU A 821 5.62 0.13 17.67
C LEU A 821 6.08 -1.00 16.75
N SER A 822 5.57 -2.22 16.95
CA SER A 822 6.00 -3.34 16.10
C SER A 822 5.52 -3.18 14.66
N ARG A 823 6.25 -3.82 13.75
CA ARG A 823 5.88 -3.87 12.33
C ARG A 823 4.47 -4.43 12.10
N ILE A 824 4.04 -5.40 12.91
CA ILE A 824 2.72 -6.03 12.77
C ILE A 824 1.62 -5.01 13.07
N ASP A 825 1.83 -4.13 14.05
CA ASP A 825 0.86 -3.11 14.44
C ASP A 825 0.72 -2.00 13.40
N VAL A 826 1.79 -1.64 12.67
CA VAL A 826 1.71 -0.67 11.55
C VAL A 826 0.75 -1.14 10.45
N PHE A 827 0.52 -2.46 10.33
CA PHE A 827 -0.43 -3.03 9.39
C PHE A 827 -1.82 -3.26 9.98
N ASP A 828 -2.05 -2.97 11.27
CA ASP A 828 -3.37 -3.01 11.90
C ASP A 828 -4.20 -1.79 11.46
N PRO A 829 -5.32 -1.96 10.73
CA PRO A 829 -6.17 -0.85 10.31
C PRO A 829 -6.72 -0.01 11.46
N GLU A 830 -6.78 -0.57 12.68
CA GLU A 830 -7.31 0.10 13.86
C GLU A 830 -6.23 0.80 14.70
N LEU A 831 -4.94 0.76 14.28
CA LEU A 831 -3.81 1.31 15.04
C LEU A 831 -4.06 2.75 15.51
N GLU A 832 -4.41 3.63 14.57
CA GLU A 832 -4.63 5.05 14.87
C GLU A 832 -5.78 5.25 15.86
N VAL A 833 -6.88 4.50 15.68
CA VAL A 833 -8.05 4.57 16.56
C VAL A 833 -7.69 4.12 17.98
N VAL A 834 -6.89 3.07 18.11
CA VAL A 834 -6.43 2.56 19.41
C VAL A 834 -5.52 3.57 20.11
N LEU A 835 -4.54 4.15 19.42
CA LEU A 835 -3.63 5.14 20.00
C LEU A 835 -4.37 6.44 20.38
N ASP A 836 -5.26 6.93 19.51
CA ASP A 836 -6.09 8.11 19.78
C ASP A 836 -6.97 7.87 21.01
N LYS A 837 -7.58 6.68 21.13
CA LYS A 837 -8.37 6.31 22.29
C LYS A 837 -7.53 6.28 23.57
N ILE A 838 -6.36 5.64 23.55
CA ILE A 838 -5.46 5.54 24.72
C ILE A 838 -5.04 6.93 25.20
N THR A 839 -4.67 7.83 24.29
CA THR A 839 -4.27 9.19 24.65
C THR A 839 -5.44 10.02 25.17
N GLN A 840 -6.62 9.92 24.54
CA GLN A 840 -7.85 10.62 24.96
C GLN A 840 -8.34 10.14 26.32
N ASP A 841 -8.43 8.83 26.55
CA ASP A 841 -8.90 8.23 27.81
C ASP A 841 -8.02 8.64 29.01
N ASN A 842 -6.76 9.01 28.75
CA ASN A 842 -5.80 9.45 29.76
C ASN A 842 -5.55 10.98 29.77
N GLY A 843 -6.27 11.76 28.96
CA GLY A 843 -6.11 13.23 28.91
C GLY A 843 -4.71 13.70 28.50
N LEU A 844 -4.04 12.90 27.67
CA LEU A 844 -2.69 13.17 27.19
C LEU A 844 -2.71 13.90 25.85
N SER A 845 -1.73 14.78 25.67
CA SER A 845 -1.38 15.27 24.34
C SER A 845 -0.54 14.20 23.63
N ARG A 846 -0.70 14.07 22.31
CA ARG A 846 -0.09 12.99 21.52
C ARG A 846 1.44 13.05 21.51
N ASP A 847 2.02 14.23 21.66
CA ASP A 847 3.46 14.47 21.79
C ASP A 847 4.06 13.93 23.10
N LEU A 848 3.24 13.50 24.07
CA LEU A 848 3.75 12.85 25.29
C LEU A 848 3.98 11.34 25.12
N LEU A 849 3.42 10.72 24.07
CA LEU A 849 3.57 9.29 23.78
C LEU A 849 4.33 9.14 22.46
N HIS A 850 5.66 9.05 22.53
CA HIS A 850 6.50 8.90 21.35
C HIS A 850 6.45 7.45 20.84
N LEU A 851 6.47 7.25 19.52
CA LEU A 851 6.39 5.93 18.89
C LEU A 851 7.73 5.56 18.26
N GLU A 852 8.35 4.49 18.76
CA GLU A 852 9.64 3.97 18.30
C GLU A 852 9.44 2.83 17.28
N LEU A 853 10.06 2.95 16.11
CA LEU A 853 10.06 1.93 15.07
C LEU A 853 11.49 1.54 14.69
N THR A 854 11.78 0.24 14.68
CA THR A 854 13.11 -0.26 14.28
C THR A 854 13.39 -0.06 12.78
N GLU A 855 14.65 0.14 12.41
CA GLU A 855 15.09 0.26 11.01
C GLU A 855 14.60 -0.93 10.15
N SER A 856 14.67 -2.14 10.70
CA SER A 856 14.31 -3.38 9.98
C SER A 856 12.85 -3.40 9.52
N ALA A 857 11.96 -2.66 10.19
CA ALA A 857 10.56 -2.55 9.81
C ALA A 857 10.37 -1.97 8.40
N TYR A 858 11.31 -1.14 7.93
CA TYR A 858 11.31 -0.52 6.60
C TYR A 858 11.50 -1.52 5.45
N THR A 859 11.89 -2.77 5.72
CA THR A 859 12.14 -3.78 4.66
C THR A 859 10.84 -4.45 4.18
N GLY A 860 10.21 -3.97 3.11
CA GLY A 860 9.00 -4.57 2.51
C GLY A 860 8.02 -3.55 1.93
N ASN A 861 6.73 -3.62 2.30
CA ASN A 861 5.64 -2.69 1.92
C ASN A 861 5.88 -1.24 2.40
N LYS A 862 6.94 -0.60 1.90
CA LYS A 862 7.43 0.71 2.34
C LYS A 862 6.38 1.81 2.22
N ASP A 863 5.63 1.85 1.12
CA ASP A 863 4.65 2.91 0.86
C ASP A 863 3.53 2.92 1.89
N GLN A 864 3.10 1.74 2.36
CA GLN A 864 2.08 1.63 3.40
C GLN A 864 2.60 2.09 4.75
N ILE A 865 3.83 1.70 5.11
CA ILE A 865 4.46 2.14 6.38
C ILE A 865 4.64 3.65 6.37
N ILE A 866 5.16 4.23 5.29
CA ILE A 866 5.33 5.69 5.15
C ILE A 866 3.99 6.42 5.31
N LYS A 867 2.92 5.90 4.70
CA LYS A 867 1.58 6.49 4.80
C LYS A 867 1.04 6.48 6.23
N VAL A 868 1.12 5.34 6.92
CA VAL A 868 0.60 5.19 8.29
C VAL A 868 1.40 6.03 9.27
N ILE A 869 2.73 6.00 9.18
CA ILE A 869 3.61 6.80 10.04
C ILE A 869 3.42 8.30 9.76
N GLY A 870 3.27 8.70 8.50
CA GLY A 870 2.93 10.08 8.14
C GLY A 870 1.62 10.55 8.77
N SER A 871 0.57 9.73 8.69
CA SER A 871 -0.73 10.01 9.33
C SER A 871 -0.62 10.17 10.85
N LEU A 872 0.13 9.31 11.53
CA LEU A 872 0.38 9.42 12.98
C LEU A 872 1.14 10.70 13.32
N ARG A 873 2.16 11.04 12.54
CA ARG A 873 2.92 12.28 12.71
C ARG A 873 2.06 13.52 12.49
N ASP A 874 1.23 13.53 11.45
CA ASP A 874 0.30 14.63 11.15
C ASP A 874 -0.75 14.83 12.25
N LYS A 875 -1.13 13.76 12.96
CA LYS A 875 -1.99 13.82 14.15
C LYS A 875 -1.28 14.44 15.37
N GLY A 876 0.05 14.52 15.36
CA GLY A 876 0.87 15.09 16.43
C GLY A 876 1.59 14.07 17.30
N TYR A 877 1.68 12.79 16.88
CA TYR A 877 2.61 11.85 17.50
C TYR A 877 4.04 12.14 17.05
N ILE A 878 5.00 11.95 17.94
CA ILE A 878 6.43 12.03 17.62
C ILE A 878 6.91 10.63 17.23
N ILE A 879 7.58 10.54 16.08
CA ILE A 879 8.07 9.27 15.55
C ILE A 879 9.58 9.18 15.72
N GLU A 880 10.04 8.13 16.38
CA GLU A 880 11.45 7.82 16.59
C GLU A 880 11.87 6.61 15.76
N MET A 881 13.02 6.70 15.10
CA MET A 881 13.65 5.57 14.43
C MET A 881 14.68 4.91 15.33
N ASP A 882 14.47 3.64 15.63
CA ASP A 882 15.29 2.84 16.54
C ASP A 882 16.31 1.94 15.80
N ASP A 883 17.37 1.55 16.51
CA ASP A 883 18.45 0.66 16.03
C ASP A 883 19.14 1.11 14.72
N PHE A 884 19.25 2.42 14.47
CA PHE A 884 19.80 2.90 13.20
C PHE A 884 21.26 2.46 13.01
N GLY A 885 21.50 1.78 11.88
CA GLY A 885 22.80 1.31 11.41
C GLY A 885 23.14 -0.15 11.74
N THR A 886 22.17 -0.90 12.26
CA THR A 886 22.27 -2.37 12.44
C THR A 886 21.85 -3.16 11.18
N GLY A 887 21.22 -2.49 10.19
CA GLY A 887 20.72 -3.09 8.94
C GLY A 887 21.33 -2.54 7.64
N TYR A 888 20.72 -2.87 6.48
CA TYR A 888 21.06 -2.28 5.18
C TYR A 888 20.44 -0.88 5.06
N SER A 889 20.98 0.09 5.80
CA SER A 889 20.45 1.46 5.82
C SER A 889 20.67 2.12 4.46
N SER A 890 19.60 2.37 3.71
CA SER A 890 19.67 3.27 2.56
C SER A 890 19.47 4.70 3.06
N LEU A 891 20.35 5.65 2.70
CA LEU A 891 20.13 7.09 2.93
C LEU A 891 18.75 7.57 2.40
N ASN A 892 18.21 6.87 1.40
CA ASN A 892 16.86 7.06 0.89
C ASN A 892 15.76 6.81 1.94
N MET A 893 15.99 5.95 2.93
CA MET A 893 15.05 5.72 4.03
C MET A 893 14.91 6.96 4.91
N LEU A 894 16.04 7.51 5.38
CA LEU A 894 16.07 8.70 6.23
C LEU A 894 15.42 9.92 5.56
N THR A 895 15.46 10.00 4.22
CA THR A 895 14.86 11.09 3.45
C THR A 895 13.40 10.87 3.07
N SER A 896 12.88 9.64 3.16
CA SER A 896 11.49 9.32 2.77
C SER A 896 10.58 9.01 3.95
N MET A 897 11.14 8.60 5.09
CA MET A 897 10.36 8.22 6.25
C MET A 897 10.07 9.45 7.12
N PRO A 898 8.80 9.75 7.45
CA PRO A 898 8.45 10.92 8.26
C PRO A 898 8.77 10.65 9.73
N ILE A 899 10.04 10.78 10.10
CA ILE A 899 10.54 10.66 11.48
C ILE A 899 10.96 12.01 12.05
N ASP A 900 10.96 12.12 13.37
CA ASP A 900 11.35 13.31 14.12
C ASP A 900 12.67 13.10 14.86
N ILE A 901 12.89 11.86 15.34
CA ILE A 901 14.03 11.49 16.16
C ILE A 901 14.76 10.29 15.54
N LEU A 902 16.08 10.33 15.51
CA LEU A 902 16.96 9.25 15.08
C LEU A 902 17.75 8.71 16.28
N LYS A 903 17.56 7.45 16.62
CA LYS A 903 18.30 6.77 17.70
C LYS A 903 19.49 5.99 17.12
N LEU A 904 20.69 6.31 17.59
CA LEU A 904 21.93 5.63 17.18
C LEU A 904 22.19 4.43 18.07
N ASP A 905 22.28 3.25 17.45
CA ASP A 905 22.56 1.99 18.15
C ASP A 905 23.88 2.03 18.93
N MET A 906 23.89 1.32 20.06
CA MET A 906 25.05 1.20 20.95
C MET A 906 26.30 0.67 20.23
N GLY A 907 26.16 -0.09 19.15
CA GLY A 907 27.26 -0.56 18.32
C GLY A 907 28.18 0.56 17.84
N PHE A 908 27.61 1.72 17.47
CA PHE A 908 28.39 2.91 17.08
C PHE A 908 29.06 3.59 18.27
N ILE A 909 28.40 3.58 19.44
CA ILE A 909 28.83 4.31 20.63
C ILE A 909 29.93 3.58 21.41
N ARG A 910 29.91 2.24 21.42
CA ARG A 910 30.80 1.40 22.22
C ARG A 910 32.29 1.57 21.90
N ASN A 911 32.61 1.94 20.65
CA ASN A 911 33.98 2.06 20.15
C ASN A 911 34.50 3.50 20.09
N ILE A 912 33.68 4.49 20.45
CA ILE A 912 34.10 5.89 20.55
C ILE A 912 35.29 6.00 21.51
N GLY A 913 36.38 6.59 21.01
CA GLY A 913 37.64 6.74 21.76
C GLY A 913 38.59 5.55 21.72
N LYS A 914 38.26 4.45 21.02
CA LYS A 914 39.15 3.30 20.80
C LYS A 914 39.64 3.19 19.35
N GLU A 915 38.73 3.37 18.38
CA GLU A 915 39.04 3.29 16.95
C GLU A 915 38.64 4.59 16.22
N GLU A 916 39.53 5.13 15.39
CA GLU A 916 39.34 6.40 14.67
C GLU A 916 38.21 6.31 13.63
N LYS A 917 38.02 5.13 13.03
CA LYS A 917 37.02 4.90 11.99
C LYS A 917 35.59 4.99 12.51
N ASP A 918 35.30 4.39 13.67
CA ASP A 918 33.95 4.36 14.26
C ASP A 918 33.55 5.74 14.78
N SER A 919 34.51 6.47 15.37
CA SER A 919 34.30 7.86 15.81
C SER A 919 33.94 8.77 14.62
N ARG A 920 34.65 8.62 13.49
CA ARG A 920 34.37 9.39 12.27
C ARG A 920 33.03 9.03 11.62
N MET A 921 32.57 7.80 11.78
CA MET A 921 31.27 7.36 11.28
C MET A 921 30.13 8.04 12.06
N VAL A 922 30.24 8.10 13.39
CA VAL A 922 29.29 8.82 14.24
C VAL A 922 29.21 10.29 13.86
N GLU A 923 30.35 10.95 13.59
CA GLU A 923 30.39 12.36 13.14
C GLU A 923 29.59 12.57 11.84
N LEU A 924 29.80 11.71 10.84
CA LEU A 924 29.08 11.78 9.57
C LEU A 924 27.58 11.60 9.75
N ILE A 925 27.15 10.68 10.62
CA ILE A 925 25.73 10.44 10.88
C ILE A 925 25.10 11.65 11.59
N LEU A 926 25.78 12.22 12.57
CA LEU A 926 25.33 13.45 13.25
C LEU A 926 25.17 14.61 12.27
N ASP A 927 26.10 14.77 11.33
CA ASP A 927 26.00 15.80 10.30
C ASP A 927 24.84 15.55 9.33
N ILE A 928 24.58 14.30 8.94
CA ILE A 928 23.41 13.94 8.11
C ILE A 928 22.11 14.26 8.85
N ALA A 929 21.97 13.80 10.09
CA ALA A 929 20.77 14.03 10.90
C ALA A 929 20.50 15.52 11.10
N ARG A 930 21.54 16.32 11.37
CA ARG A 930 21.44 17.78 11.48
C ARG A 930 20.94 18.43 10.19
N ASN A 931 21.44 18.00 9.02
CA ASN A 931 20.96 18.50 7.73
C ASN A 931 19.50 18.12 7.43
N LEU A 932 19.05 16.97 7.95
CA LEU A 932 17.66 16.52 7.86
C LEU A 932 16.75 17.09 8.96
N LYS A 933 17.29 17.93 9.86
CA LYS A 933 16.59 18.50 11.03
C LYS A 933 16.02 17.44 11.98
N LEU A 934 16.69 16.30 12.07
CA LEU A 934 16.34 15.22 13.00
C LEU A 934 17.04 15.44 14.34
N THR A 935 16.32 15.20 15.43
CA THR A 935 16.93 15.14 16.77
C THR A 935 17.64 13.79 16.92
N VAL A 936 18.88 13.78 17.40
CA VAL A 936 19.63 12.53 17.57
C VAL A 936 19.67 12.11 19.04
N VAL A 937 19.35 10.84 19.29
CA VAL A 937 19.56 10.17 20.58
C VAL A 937 20.69 9.16 20.43
N ALA A 938 21.79 9.32 21.15
CA ALA A 938 22.85 8.31 21.19
C ALA A 938 22.61 7.30 22.32
N GLU A 939 22.53 6.02 21.98
CA GLU A 939 22.24 4.95 22.94
C GLU A 939 23.50 4.24 23.48
N GLY A 940 23.39 3.69 24.67
CA GLY A 940 24.47 2.93 25.29
C GLY A 940 25.69 3.79 25.67
N VAL A 941 25.47 5.05 26.04
CA VAL A 941 26.54 5.91 26.59
C VAL A 941 26.86 5.45 28.02
N GLU A 942 28.07 4.93 28.22
CA GLU A 942 28.51 4.35 29.51
C GLU A 942 29.62 5.15 30.19
N THR A 943 30.39 5.92 29.43
CA THR A 943 31.61 6.58 29.92
C THR A 943 31.61 8.08 29.66
N LYS A 944 32.37 8.81 30.49
CA LYS A 944 32.56 10.26 30.31
C LYS A 944 33.22 10.61 28.96
N VAL A 945 34.12 9.76 28.47
CA VAL A 945 34.79 9.96 27.17
C VAL A 945 33.78 9.95 26.02
N GLN A 946 32.84 8.99 26.03
CA GLN A 946 31.77 8.92 25.04
C GLN A 946 30.85 10.15 25.14
N LEU A 947 30.48 10.54 26.35
CA LEU A 947 29.63 11.71 26.60
C LEU A 947 30.28 12.99 26.08
N ASP A 948 31.54 13.25 26.46
CA ASP A 948 32.26 14.46 26.07
C ASP A 948 32.43 14.53 24.54
N PHE A 949 32.74 13.39 23.89
CA PHE A 949 32.80 13.30 22.42
C PHE A 949 31.46 13.64 21.76
N LEU A 950 30.36 13.04 22.22
CA LEU A 950 29.02 13.29 21.66
C LEU A 950 28.57 14.74 21.89
N LYS A 951 28.90 15.31 23.05
CA LYS A 951 28.63 16.71 23.39
C LYS A 951 29.37 17.66 22.44
N GLU A 952 30.67 17.46 22.26
CA GLU A 952 31.52 18.27 21.37
C GLU A 952 31.07 18.24 19.91
N ARG A 953 30.49 17.12 19.46
CA ARG A 953 30.00 16.96 18.08
C ARG A 953 28.54 17.36 17.88
N GLY A 954 27.90 17.87 18.92
CA GLY A 954 26.55 18.41 18.86
C GLY A 954 25.47 17.34 18.73
N CYS A 955 25.63 16.21 19.43
CA CYS A 955 24.54 15.25 19.64
C CYS A 955 23.53 15.84 20.64
N ASP A 956 22.24 15.77 20.35
CA ASP A 956 21.20 16.44 21.14
C ASP A 956 20.95 15.71 22.48
N LEU A 957 20.60 14.43 22.39
CA LEU A 957 20.17 13.62 23.52
C LEU A 957 21.05 12.38 23.67
N VAL A 958 21.19 11.90 24.91
CA VAL A 958 21.84 10.61 25.17
C VAL A 958 21.05 9.76 26.14
N GLN A 959 21.17 8.46 25.95
CA GLN A 959 20.61 7.43 26.80
C GLN A 959 21.68 6.39 27.11
N GLY A 960 21.82 6.01 28.38
CA GLY A 960 22.79 5.00 28.76
C GLY A 960 23.16 5.02 30.23
N TYR A 961 23.95 4.03 30.62
CA TYR A 961 24.29 3.76 32.02
C TYR A 961 25.15 4.83 32.66
N TYR A 962 25.77 5.73 31.87
CA TYR A 962 26.47 6.89 32.40
C TYR A 962 25.55 7.75 33.29
N PHE A 963 24.29 7.96 32.89
CA PHE A 963 23.31 8.71 33.67
C PHE A 963 22.40 7.79 34.50
N SER A 964 21.84 6.76 33.87
CA SER A 964 20.90 5.86 34.53
C SER A 964 20.69 4.56 33.77
N GLN A 965 20.50 3.49 34.53
CA GLN A 965 19.81 2.30 34.01
C GLN A 965 18.29 2.59 33.91
N ALA A 966 17.56 1.66 33.30
CA ALA A 966 16.10 1.67 33.33
C ALA A 966 15.60 1.51 34.77
N LEU A 967 14.67 2.36 35.19
CA LEU A 967 14.18 2.44 36.57
C LEU A 967 12.70 2.04 36.66
N PRO A 968 12.26 1.41 37.74
CA PRO A 968 10.84 1.33 38.07
C PRO A 968 10.20 2.72 38.14
N ALA A 969 8.88 2.80 37.95
CA ALA A 969 8.15 4.07 37.92
C ALA A 969 8.40 4.95 39.15
N ASP A 970 8.46 4.38 40.35
CA ASP A 970 8.65 5.11 41.61
C ASP A 970 10.08 5.64 41.80
N GLU A 971 11.08 4.95 41.26
CA GLU A 971 12.47 5.42 41.25
C GLU A 971 12.71 6.47 40.16
N PHE A 972 12.13 6.27 38.97
CA PHE A 972 12.14 7.28 37.91
C PHE A 972 11.51 8.58 38.40
N GLU A 973 10.36 8.49 39.08
CA GLU A 973 9.64 9.63 39.64
C GLU A 973 10.51 10.48 40.58
N LYS A 974 11.26 9.83 41.48
CA LYS A 974 12.19 10.52 42.40
C LYS A 974 13.35 11.21 41.69
N LYS A 975 13.70 10.79 40.48
CA LYS A 975 14.81 11.34 39.71
C LYS A 975 14.37 12.41 38.71
N ALA A 976 13.13 12.31 38.24
CA ALA A 976 12.57 13.18 37.22
C ALA A 976 11.86 14.42 37.81
N PHE A 977 11.22 14.29 38.97
CA PHE A 977 10.32 15.34 39.50
C PHE A 977 10.70 15.88 40.89
N ILE A 978 11.63 15.22 41.60
CA ILE A 978 12.06 15.54 42.98
C ILE A 978 13.55 15.88 42.95
#